data_AF-A0A519Y0C5-F1
#
_entry.id   AF-A0A519Y0C5-F1
#
_cell.length_a   1.000
_cell.length_b   1.000
_cell.length_c   1.000
_cell.angle_alpha   90.00
_cell.angle_beta   90.00
_cell.angle_gamma   90.00
#
_symmetry.space_group_name_H-M   'P 1'
#
loop_
_entity.id
_entity.type
_entity.pdbx_description
1 polymer ?
#
loop_
_entity_poly.entity_id
_entity_poly.type
_entity_poly.pdbx_seq_one_letter_code
_entity_poly.pdbx_strand_id
1 'polypeptide(L)'
;QPIRITTENNELFGLQQRSLFGTRLDYRVNNKLNLGGTIMNLTEKPLTQKVNIGEEPISNTIWGADINYSSPSRFLTKMVDKIPFISTTAPSSVTFYGEYAQLIPGHPRALNFAGSKNGVSYLDDFEAARSVVDLKSAISWQLSGTPQLFSESQLVNDLAYGYNRARVAFYNIDPTFYNSAASTTPVNIRNNRNELSNHYVRQIIEQEVFPFKQTATGQALNITTLDVAYYPTVRGPYNFRTTGFNRDGDLLNPRNNWAGFQRKIETNDFEALNIGFIEFWVMDPFIYKPNSAGGDVYFNLGNISEDILKDGRKSLENGLPETDDNTKYDETVWGRVPKLQPVVQAFDNDPNVRKAQDVGLDGLSNQSERAKFAAAINTIKAQLNPAAAAIIDADPSSDDYAYFRGPLLDQANAGILKRYEKYNGTEGNSKTSQQSQDELGIENSASTSLPDGEDINRDNNMTQSDEYFQYKVSMRPGDLNVGQNFITDKVISQVKLANGNSQAVSWYQFRIPIGQYQQKVGNIQDFKSIRFFRMFMTNFADTAVMRFAKLQLIRGEWREYNATNTADQVIVDPALPALTPDNSIIEVSTVNIEENGKRSPIPYVTPPGIVRERDYSNYRGDTQLNEQSLSVTVKNLRDGYGRAAFKTAYSDFRSYKHLEMYIHAEAINNQILNNNDVAAFLRIGTDNQDNYYEYVMPLRITTPGTTDPDAIWPEANRMDIDLLLFQNAKLARNVAKQANGQPWPINVPFTYSDG
;
A
#
# COMPACT_ATOMS: atom_id res chain seq x y z
N GLN A 1 32.02 -21.35 35.17
CA GLN A 1 31.97 -20.00 34.59
C GLN A 1 31.69 -20.13 33.10
N PRO A 2 30.84 -19.28 32.51
CA PRO A 2 30.64 -19.27 31.06
C PRO A 2 31.91 -18.77 30.36
N ILE A 3 32.36 -19.50 29.34
CA ILE A 3 33.47 -19.07 28.48
C ILE A 3 32.90 -18.06 27.48
N ARG A 4 33.38 -16.81 27.53
CA ARG A 4 33.04 -15.78 26.53
C ARG A 4 34.12 -15.78 25.46
N ILE A 5 33.74 -16.11 24.23
CA ILE A 5 34.62 -16.07 23.06
C ILE A 5 34.25 -14.81 22.26
N THR A 6 35.24 -13.96 22.00
CA THR A 6 35.09 -12.80 21.10
C THR A 6 35.76 -13.17 19.78
N THR A 7 35.00 -13.12 18.68
CA THR A 7 35.49 -13.40 17.34
C THR A 7 35.40 -12.14 16.49
N GLU A 8 36.46 -11.81 15.76
CA GLU A 8 36.42 -10.85 14.66
C GLU A 8 35.94 -11.59 13.41
N ASN A 9 34.74 -11.25 12.90
CA ASN A 9 34.25 -11.80 11.63
C ASN A 9 34.49 -10.77 10.52
N ASN A 10 35.19 -11.19 9.46
CA ASN A 10 35.43 -10.38 8.27
C ASN A 10 34.26 -10.40 7.27
N GLU A 11 33.19 -11.14 7.54
CA GLU A 11 31.95 -11.11 6.74
C GLU A 11 31.15 -9.84 7.02
N LEU A 12 31.64 -8.72 6.49
CA LEU A 12 30.95 -7.44 6.47
C LEU A 12 30.19 -7.29 5.15
N PHE A 13 28.98 -7.85 5.08
CA PHE A 13 27.91 -7.33 4.20
C PHE A 13 27.33 -6.02 4.78
N GLY A 14 28.19 -5.18 5.38
CA GLY A 14 27.81 -3.90 5.98
C GLY A 14 28.22 -2.75 5.07
N LEU A 15 27.26 -1.93 4.67
CA LEU A 15 27.47 -0.74 3.81
C LEU A 15 28.14 0.43 4.57
N GLN A 16 28.24 0.36 5.90
CA GLN A 16 28.84 1.43 6.72
C GLN A 16 30.37 1.40 6.64
N GLN A 17 30.97 2.53 6.23
CA GLN A 17 32.43 2.66 6.18
C GLN A 17 33.00 2.85 7.58
N ARG A 18 33.96 2.00 7.97
CA ARG A 18 34.68 2.07 9.24
C ARG A 18 36.11 2.55 8.99
N SER A 19 36.57 3.50 9.78
CA SER A 19 37.95 3.99 9.76
C SER A 19 38.55 3.88 11.15
N LEU A 20 39.61 3.09 11.29
CA LEU A 20 40.41 2.98 12.51
C LEU A 20 41.75 3.68 12.30
N PHE A 21 41.95 4.80 12.99
CA PHE A 21 43.22 5.51 13.01
C PHE A 21 43.81 5.42 14.40
N GLY A 22 45.08 5.07 14.50
CA GLY A 22 45.72 5.00 15.81
C GLY A 22 47.22 4.92 15.72
N THR A 23 47.85 5.13 16.86
CA THR A 23 49.28 4.92 17.05
C THR A 23 49.52 4.24 18.39
N ARG A 24 50.52 3.37 18.39
CA ARG A 24 51.04 2.74 19.59
C ARG A 24 52.51 3.07 19.71
N LEU A 25 52.91 3.54 20.88
CA LEU A 25 54.27 3.88 21.25
C LEU A 25 54.77 2.86 22.26
N ASP A 26 55.74 2.04 21.88
CA ASP A 26 56.37 1.07 22.77
C ASP A 26 57.78 1.54 23.14
N TYR A 27 58.00 1.81 24.42
CA TYR A 27 59.30 2.19 24.97
C TYR A 27 59.89 1.05 25.80
N ARG A 28 60.96 0.45 25.29
CA ARG A 28 61.73 -0.60 26.00
C ARG A 28 62.75 0.05 26.91
N VAL A 29 62.42 0.16 28.20
CA VAL A 29 63.32 0.74 29.21
C VAL A 29 64.55 -0.15 29.41
N ASN A 30 64.34 -1.47 29.47
CA ASN A 30 65.40 -2.49 29.51
C ASN A 30 64.81 -3.87 29.12
N ASN A 31 65.63 -4.93 29.17
CA ASN A 31 65.20 -6.31 28.84
C ASN A 31 64.11 -6.89 29.76
N LYS A 32 63.71 -6.17 30.81
CA LYS A 32 62.75 -6.60 31.82
C LYS A 32 61.53 -5.68 31.93
N LEU A 33 61.56 -4.46 31.40
CA LEU A 33 60.52 -3.45 31.56
C LEU A 33 60.20 -2.78 30.23
N ASN A 34 58.95 -2.89 29.82
CA ASN A 34 58.37 -2.23 28.66
C ASN A 34 57.22 -1.32 29.11
N LEU A 35 57.14 -0.13 28.52
CA LEU A 35 56.04 0.80 28.68
C LEU A 35 55.37 1.00 27.33
N GLY A 36 54.06 0.84 27.27
CA GLY A 36 53.25 1.06 26.09
C GLY A 36 52.32 2.25 26.29
N GLY A 37 52.13 3.04 25.24
CA GLY A 37 51.07 4.04 25.14
C GLY A 37 50.29 3.80 23.86
N THR A 38 48.97 3.76 23.94
CA THR A 38 48.10 3.53 22.78
C THR A 38 47.09 4.66 22.68
N ILE A 39 46.89 5.19 21.46
CA ILE A 39 45.74 6.05 21.14
C ILE A 39 45.14 5.57 19.83
N MET A 40 43.84 5.36 19.81
CA MET A 40 43.09 4.88 18.65
C MET A 40 41.75 5.58 18.58
N ASN A 41 41.34 5.97 17.38
CA ASN A 41 40.02 6.48 17.06
C ASN A 41 39.37 5.56 16.02
N LEU A 42 38.22 5.00 16.38
CA LEU A 42 37.35 4.27 15.47
C LEU A 42 36.17 5.15 15.14
N THR A 43 36.04 5.53 13.86
CA THR A 43 34.91 6.31 13.37
C THR A 43 34.17 5.55 12.28
N GLU A 44 32.86 5.48 12.42
CA GLU A 44 31.94 4.95 11.44
C GLU A 44 31.24 6.10 10.72
N LYS A 45 31.03 5.96 9.41
CA LYS A 45 30.29 6.93 8.62
C LYS A 45 28.94 6.32 8.22
N PRO A 46 27.81 6.95 8.59
CA PRO A 46 26.50 6.47 8.15
C PRO A 46 26.31 6.76 6.65
N LEU A 47 25.44 5.99 6.02
CA LEU A 47 25.04 6.22 4.63
C LEU A 47 24.16 7.45 4.50
N THR A 48 23.20 7.60 5.42
CA THR A 48 22.25 8.70 5.47
C THR A 48 22.36 9.46 6.79
N GLN A 49 21.73 10.63 6.88
CA GLN A 49 21.68 11.40 8.12
C GLN A 49 20.56 10.91 9.05
N LYS A 50 19.52 10.25 8.51
CA LYS A 50 18.47 9.62 9.31
C LYS A 50 18.93 8.25 9.77
N VAL A 51 19.39 8.18 11.01
CA VAL A 51 19.80 6.93 11.64
C VAL A 51 18.85 6.61 12.78
N ASN A 52 18.34 5.38 12.80
CA ASN A 52 17.43 4.92 13.83
C ASN A 52 18.16 4.68 15.15
N ILE A 53 17.40 4.75 16.25
CA ILE A 53 17.90 4.41 17.56
C ILE A 53 18.43 2.96 17.61
N GLY A 54 19.66 2.76 18.08
CA GLY A 54 20.37 1.47 18.14
C GLY A 54 21.24 1.16 16.92
N GLU A 55 21.13 1.90 15.81
CA GLU A 55 21.94 1.74 14.61
C GLU A 55 22.98 2.87 14.44
N GLU A 56 23.22 3.63 15.50
CA GLU A 56 24.04 4.84 15.44
C GLU A 56 25.50 4.52 15.15
N PRO A 57 26.10 5.21 14.16
CA PRO A 57 27.54 5.09 13.92
C PRO A 57 28.32 5.68 15.11
N ILE A 58 29.39 4.99 15.50
CA ILE A 58 30.26 5.45 16.60
C ILE A 58 31.44 6.29 16.12
N SER A 59 31.91 7.21 16.96
CA SER A 59 33.21 7.89 16.80
C SER A 59 33.94 7.90 18.14
N ASN A 60 34.55 6.76 18.45
CA ASN A 60 35.12 6.47 19.75
C ASN A 60 36.63 6.65 19.75
N THR A 61 37.16 7.36 20.75
CA THR A 61 38.60 7.49 20.97
C THR A 61 39.00 6.73 22.23
N ILE A 62 39.88 5.75 22.08
CA ILE A 62 40.52 5.04 23.19
C ILE A 62 41.94 5.56 23.34
N TRP A 63 42.33 5.92 24.55
CA TRP A 63 43.73 6.12 24.89
C TRP A 63 44.07 5.32 26.13
N GLY A 64 45.30 4.83 26.22
CA GLY A 64 45.72 3.98 27.31
C GLY A 64 47.23 3.91 27.47
N ALA A 65 47.63 3.43 28.63
CA ALA A 65 49.01 3.16 28.97
C ALA A 65 49.11 1.76 29.58
N ASP A 66 50.13 1.01 29.18
CA ASP A 66 50.42 -0.31 29.69
C ASP A 66 51.86 -0.43 30.19
N ILE A 67 52.04 -1.26 31.21
CA ILE A 67 53.33 -1.60 31.79
C ILE A 67 53.47 -3.11 31.81
N ASN A 68 54.56 -3.60 31.24
CA ASN A 68 54.91 -5.01 31.26
C ASN A 68 56.30 -5.17 31.87
N TYR A 69 56.35 -5.83 33.03
CA TYR A 69 57.58 -6.16 33.74
C TYR A 69 57.72 -7.68 33.86
N SER A 70 58.84 -8.22 33.40
CA SER A 70 59.16 -9.64 33.52
C SER A 70 60.61 -9.82 33.95
N SER A 71 60.82 -10.50 35.07
CA SER A 71 62.16 -10.84 35.54
C SER A 71 62.21 -12.26 36.12
N PRO A 72 63.28 -13.03 35.86
CA PRO A 72 63.51 -14.27 36.57
C PRO A 72 63.72 -14.01 38.07
N SER A 73 63.12 -14.83 38.92
CA SER A 73 63.24 -14.78 40.37
C SER A 73 63.97 -16.00 40.89
N ARG A 74 65.27 -15.84 41.15
CA ARG A 74 66.11 -16.89 41.77
C ARG A 74 65.64 -17.24 43.19
N PHE A 75 65.00 -16.29 43.87
CA PHE A 75 64.42 -16.52 45.19
C PHE A 75 63.27 -17.53 45.12
N LEU A 76 62.34 -17.35 44.16
CA LEU A 76 61.24 -18.29 43.96
C LEU A 76 61.74 -19.66 43.48
N THR A 77 62.71 -19.72 42.56
CA THR A 77 63.33 -21.00 42.15
C THR A 77 63.87 -21.76 43.36
N LYS A 78 64.69 -21.09 44.18
CA LYS A 78 65.28 -21.70 45.38
C LYS A 78 64.26 -22.06 46.46
N MET A 79 63.14 -21.36 46.53
CA MET A 79 62.06 -21.68 47.46
C MET A 79 61.33 -22.95 47.04
N VAL A 80 61.08 -23.12 45.74
CA VAL A 80 60.48 -24.34 45.18
C VAL A 80 61.46 -25.52 45.30
N ASP A 81 62.76 -25.33 45.05
CA ASP A 81 63.80 -26.35 45.23
C ASP A 81 63.96 -26.84 46.68
N LYS A 82 63.47 -26.07 47.66
CA LYS A 82 63.49 -26.47 49.08
C LYS A 82 62.29 -27.32 49.50
N ILE A 83 61.32 -27.54 48.61
CA ILE A 83 60.19 -28.43 48.88
C ILE A 83 60.69 -29.87 48.75
N PRO A 84 60.56 -30.71 49.80
CA PRO A 84 61.01 -32.10 49.74
C PRO A 84 60.41 -32.84 48.54
N PHE A 85 61.22 -33.66 47.88
CA PHE A 85 60.87 -34.46 46.68
C PHE A 85 60.70 -33.69 45.35
N ILE A 86 60.99 -32.39 45.30
CA ILE A 86 60.99 -31.58 44.06
C ILE A 86 62.41 -31.03 43.81
N SER A 87 62.90 -31.14 42.57
CA SER A 87 64.18 -30.53 42.13
C SER A 87 63.95 -29.87 40.77
N THR A 88 63.99 -28.54 40.71
CA THR A 88 63.66 -27.78 39.49
C THR A 88 64.86 -26.98 38.99
N THR A 89 65.37 -27.34 37.81
CA THR A 89 66.41 -26.57 37.11
C THR A 89 65.84 -25.41 36.28
N ALA A 90 64.51 -25.37 36.09
CA ALA A 90 63.85 -24.31 35.34
C ALA A 90 63.74 -23.01 36.16
N PRO A 91 64.09 -21.84 35.61
CA PRO A 91 64.00 -20.57 36.31
C PRO A 91 62.53 -20.18 36.54
N SER A 92 62.18 -19.81 37.77
CA SER A 92 60.91 -19.15 38.07
C SER A 92 60.96 -17.71 37.56
N SER A 93 59.85 -17.19 37.06
CA SER A 93 59.73 -15.79 36.64
C SER A 93 58.59 -15.09 37.36
N VAL A 94 58.75 -13.79 37.56
CA VAL A 94 57.66 -12.92 38.03
C VAL A 94 57.34 -11.99 36.89
N THR A 95 56.09 -12.07 36.43
CA THR A 95 55.50 -11.19 35.43
C THR A 95 54.49 -10.29 36.11
N PHE A 96 54.58 -8.99 35.84
CA PHE A 96 53.59 -8.00 36.22
C PHE A 96 53.13 -7.30 34.94
N TYR A 97 51.82 -7.31 34.74
CA TYR A 97 51.16 -6.60 33.66
C TYR A 97 50.12 -5.67 34.27
N GLY A 98 50.17 -4.41 33.88
CA GLY A 98 49.16 -3.41 34.23
C GLY A 98 48.75 -2.66 32.98
N GLU A 99 47.46 -2.41 32.84
CA GLU A 99 46.89 -1.63 31.74
C GLU A 99 45.88 -0.64 32.30
N TYR A 100 45.91 0.57 31.77
CA TYR A 100 44.87 1.57 31.93
C TYR A 100 44.42 2.01 30.54
N ALA A 101 43.12 1.96 30.28
CA ALA A 101 42.53 2.48 29.06
C ALA A 101 41.28 3.29 29.41
N GLN A 102 41.16 4.47 28.79
CA GLN A 102 39.96 5.29 28.85
C GLN A 102 39.33 5.35 27.46
N LEU A 103 38.05 5.02 27.41
CA LEU A 103 37.20 5.25 26.25
C LEU A 103 36.54 6.62 26.38
N ILE A 104 36.75 7.47 25.38
CA ILE A 104 36.02 8.71 25.18
C ILE A 104 35.00 8.43 24.06
N PRO A 105 33.73 8.21 24.41
CA PRO A 105 32.69 7.99 23.41
C PRO A 105 32.39 9.28 22.67
N GLY A 106 32.03 9.14 21.40
CA GLY A 106 31.64 10.26 20.55
C GLY A 106 30.83 9.79 19.35
N HIS A 107 30.35 10.75 18.57
CA HIS A 107 29.51 10.51 17.41
C HIS A 107 30.05 11.27 16.19
N PRO A 108 29.82 10.77 14.96
CA PRO A 108 30.25 11.45 13.76
C PRO A 108 29.42 12.72 13.51
N ARG A 109 30.08 13.77 13.00
CA ARG A 109 29.43 15.06 12.66
C ARG A 109 28.29 14.94 11.64
N ALA A 110 28.21 13.84 10.90
CA ALA A 110 27.11 13.57 9.98
C ALA A 110 25.75 13.51 10.69
N LEU A 111 25.73 13.20 11.99
CA LEU A 111 24.52 13.18 12.83
C LEU A 111 24.16 14.55 13.42
N ASN A 112 24.95 15.60 13.15
CA ASN A 112 24.64 16.97 13.57
C ASN A 112 23.79 17.65 12.49
N PHE A 113 22.49 17.39 12.48
CA PHE A 113 21.52 18.00 11.58
C PHE A 113 20.35 18.63 12.38
N ALA A 114 19.46 19.36 11.72
CA ALA A 114 18.34 20.08 12.34
C ALA A 114 18.74 21.05 13.48
N GLY A 115 19.93 21.64 13.42
CA GLY A 115 20.41 22.61 14.42
C GLY A 115 21.09 21.98 15.64
N SER A 116 21.03 20.65 15.81
CA SER A 116 21.72 19.94 16.89
C SER A 116 23.22 19.82 16.65
N LYS A 117 24.00 19.96 17.72
CA LYS A 117 25.47 19.77 17.74
C LYS A 117 25.91 18.49 18.46
N ASN A 118 24.96 17.77 19.07
CA ASN A 118 25.21 16.65 19.98
C ASN A 118 24.82 15.29 19.39
N GLY A 119 24.55 15.22 18.08
CA GLY A 119 24.10 14.01 17.40
C GLY A 119 22.59 13.81 17.58
N VAL A 120 21.92 13.38 16.52
CA VAL A 120 20.49 13.10 16.51
C VAL A 120 20.28 11.68 15.99
N SER A 121 19.38 10.95 16.64
CA SER A 121 18.89 9.65 16.22
C SER A 121 17.37 9.71 16.14
N TYR A 122 16.79 9.02 15.19
CA TYR A 122 15.34 8.95 15.04
C TYR A 122 14.78 7.81 15.88
N LEU A 123 13.78 8.13 16.70
CA LEU A 123 12.91 7.14 17.33
C LEU A 123 11.90 6.60 16.30
N ASP A 124 11.27 7.52 15.59
CA ASP A 124 10.37 7.26 14.46
C ASP A 124 10.42 8.51 13.57
N ASP A 125 10.73 8.34 12.29
CA ASP A 125 10.69 9.41 11.28
C ASP A 125 9.39 9.40 10.48
N PHE A 126 8.45 8.51 10.85
CA PHE A 126 7.22 8.19 10.15
C PHE A 126 7.40 7.67 8.73
N GLU A 127 8.61 7.41 8.24
CA GLU A 127 8.83 6.99 6.85
C GLU A 127 8.28 5.59 6.56
N ALA A 128 8.27 4.74 7.59
CA ALA A 128 7.64 3.43 7.57
C ALA A 128 6.24 3.42 8.21
N ALA A 129 5.65 4.58 8.54
CA ALA A 129 4.33 4.64 9.19
C ALA A 129 3.20 4.09 8.31
N ARG A 130 3.45 4.00 7.00
CA ARG A 130 2.53 3.52 5.98
C ARG A 130 3.17 2.43 5.13
N SER A 131 2.45 1.33 4.94
CA SER A 131 2.74 0.29 3.95
C SER A 131 1.56 0.14 2.99
N VAL A 132 1.81 -0.32 1.76
CA VAL A 132 0.78 -0.41 0.71
C VAL A 132 0.74 -1.80 0.08
N VAL A 133 -0.47 -2.27 -0.23
CA VAL A 133 -0.72 -3.44 -1.07
C VAL A 133 -1.30 -2.95 -2.39
N ASP A 134 -0.52 -3.01 -3.48
CA ASP A 134 -0.95 -2.55 -4.81
C ASP A 134 -1.98 -3.51 -5.44
N LEU A 135 -3.04 -2.94 -6.00
CA LEU A 135 -4.13 -3.65 -6.67
C LEU A 135 -4.27 -3.28 -8.16
N LYS A 136 -3.33 -2.51 -8.74
CA LYS A 136 -3.41 -2.03 -10.14
C LYS A 136 -3.17 -3.07 -11.24
N SER A 137 -2.62 -4.22 -10.90
CA SER A 137 -2.31 -5.26 -11.89
C SER A 137 -3.60 -5.84 -12.49
N ALA A 138 -3.91 -5.53 -13.75
CA ALA A 138 -5.15 -5.96 -14.40
C ALA A 138 -5.26 -7.48 -14.52
N ILE A 139 -4.13 -8.17 -14.72
CA ILE A 139 -4.06 -9.64 -14.85
C ILE A 139 -4.49 -10.40 -13.61
N SER A 140 -4.55 -9.74 -12.44
CA SER A 140 -4.97 -10.37 -11.18
C SER A 140 -6.49 -10.31 -10.98
N TRP A 141 -7.23 -9.65 -11.87
CA TRP A 141 -8.67 -9.50 -11.81
C TRP A 141 -9.36 -10.43 -12.80
N GLN A 142 -10.56 -10.87 -12.42
CA GLN A 142 -11.45 -11.69 -13.23
C GLN A 142 -12.88 -11.15 -13.10
N LEU A 143 -13.76 -11.48 -14.05
CA LEU A 143 -15.19 -11.12 -13.95
C LEU A 143 -15.79 -11.59 -12.61
N SER A 144 -16.73 -10.84 -12.07
CA SER A 144 -17.43 -11.21 -10.83
C SER A 144 -18.82 -11.75 -11.10
N GLY A 145 -19.32 -12.57 -10.17
CA GLY A 145 -20.75 -12.87 -10.07
C GLY A 145 -21.60 -11.62 -9.78
N THR A 146 -22.92 -11.79 -9.84
CA THR A 146 -23.90 -10.73 -9.63
C THR A 146 -23.93 -10.29 -8.17
N PRO A 147 -23.61 -9.02 -7.85
CA PRO A 147 -23.64 -8.53 -6.48
C PRO A 147 -25.04 -8.64 -5.84
N GLN A 148 -25.11 -8.95 -4.55
CA GLN A 148 -26.39 -9.02 -3.81
C GLN A 148 -27.17 -7.70 -3.73
N LEU A 149 -26.59 -6.59 -4.21
CA LEU A 149 -27.33 -5.34 -4.42
C LEU A 149 -28.50 -5.53 -5.40
N PHE A 150 -28.40 -6.51 -6.31
CA PHE A 150 -29.40 -6.79 -7.33
C PHE A 150 -30.21 -8.03 -6.96
N SER A 151 -31.54 -7.97 -7.12
CA SER A 151 -32.45 -9.04 -6.70
C SER A 151 -32.20 -10.38 -7.42
N GLU A 152 -31.72 -10.33 -8.66
CA GLU A 152 -31.38 -11.51 -9.45
C GLU A 152 -30.22 -12.31 -8.86
N SER A 153 -29.44 -11.76 -7.91
CA SER A 153 -28.37 -12.48 -7.22
C SER A 153 -28.87 -13.72 -6.47
N GLN A 154 -30.17 -13.80 -6.16
CA GLN A 154 -30.81 -14.91 -5.44
C GLN A 154 -31.16 -16.09 -6.37
N LEU A 155 -31.13 -15.87 -7.68
CA LEU A 155 -31.42 -16.91 -8.66
C LEU A 155 -30.25 -17.89 -8.75
N VAL A 156 -30.56 -19.18 -8.89
CA VAL A 156 -29.59 -20.26 -9.00
C VAL A 156 -29.99 -21.12 -10.18
N ASN A 157 -29.01 -21.41 -11.04
CA ASN A 157 -29.17 -22.15 -12.29
C ASN A 157 -30.29 -21.54 -13.17
N ASP A 158 -30.30 -20.21 -13.28
CA ASP A 158 -31.23 -19.42 -14.10
C ASP A 158 -30.48 -18.29 -14.83
N LEU A 159 -30.68 -18.16 -16.14
CA LEU A 159 -30.03 -17.14 -16.98
C LEU A 159 -30.37 -15.71 -16.55
N ALA A 160 -31.52 -15.51 -15.89
CA ALA A 160 -31.93 -14.20 -15.40
C ALA A 160 -30.96 -13.60 -14.38
N TYR A 161 -30.12 -14.42 -13.75
CA TYR A 161 -29.01 -13.98 -12.90
C TYR A 161 -28.05 -12.99 -13.59
N GLY A 162 -27.88 -13.09 -14.91
CA GLY A 162 -26.96 -12.26 -15.71
C GLY A 162 -27.62 -11.15 -16.54
N TYR A 163 -28.95 -10.99 -16.49
CA TYR A 163 -29.69 -10.14 -17.45
C TYR A 163 -29.33 -8.65 -17.43
N ASN A 164 -28.88 -8.13 -16.29
CA ASN A 164 -28.48 -6.74 -16.14
C ASN A 164 -26.96 -6.55 -16.25
N ARG A 165 -26.19 -7.59 -16.61
CA ARG A 165 -24.75 -7.48 -16.78
C ARG A 165 -24.40 -6.75 -18.08
N ALA A 166 -23.80 -5.58 -17.94
CA ALA A 166 -23.25 -4.78 -19.03
C ALA A 166 -21.75 -5.04 -19.21
N ARG A 167 -21.17 -4.47 -20.26
CA ARG A 167 -19.74 -4.64 -20.57
C ARG A 167 -18.88 -3.79 -19.65
N VAL A 168 -17.85 -4.40 -19.09
CA VAL A 168 -16.71 -3.72 -18.46
C VAL A 168 -15.43 -4.23 -19.12
N ALA A 169 -14.49 -3.31 -19.32
CA ALA A 169 -13.12 -3.65 -19.68
C ALA A 169 -12.19 -3.11 -18.59
N PHE A 170 -11.28 -3.96 -18.10
CA PHE A 170 -10.27 -3.63 -17.10
C PHE A 170 -8.89 -4.04 -17.60
N TYR A 171 -7.97 -3.09 -17.75
CA TYR A 171 -6.70 -3.34 -18.43
C TYR A 171 -5.61 -2.36 -17.99
N ASN A 172 -4.36 -2.72 -18.23
CA ASN A 172 -3.24 -1.78 -18.24
C ASN A 172 -2.90 -1.52 -19.72
N ILE A 173 -2.85 -0.26 -20.17
CA ILE A 173 -2.51 0.03 -21.57
C ILE A 173 -1.06 -0.35 -21.84
N ASP A 174 -0.85 -1.17 -22.87
CA ASP A 174 0.45 -1.67 -23.26
C ASP A 174 1.36 -0.52 -23.76
N PRO A 175 2.60 -0.39 -23.24
CA PRO A 175 3.51 0.67 -23.65
C PRO A 175 3.85 0.70 -25.16
N THR A 176 3.63 -0.40 -25.89
CA THR A 176 3.83 -0.48 -27.34
C THR A 176 3.00 0.57 -28.10
N PHE A 177 1.84 0.99 -27.58
CA PHE A 177 1.04 2.05 -28.22
C PHE A 177 1.73 3.42 -28.24
N TYR A 178 2.63 3.67 -27.29
CA TYR A 178 3.32 4.96 -27.15
C TYR A 178 4.71 4.98 -27.80
N ASN A 179 5.20 3.83 -28.29
CA ASN A 179 6.48 3.74 -28.96
C ASN A 179 6.31 3.92 -30.48
N SER A 180 6.47 5.14 -30.99
CA SER A 180 6.34 5.43 -32.42
C SER A 180 7.35 4.71 -33.31
N ALA A 181 8.47 4.24 -32.76
CA ALA A 181 9.50 3.50 -33.50
C ALA A 181 9.22 1.99 -33.57
N ALA A 182 8.32 1.47 -32.73
CA ALA A 182 8.03 0.04 -32.70
C ALA A 182 7.22 -0.38 -33.93
N SER A 183 7.70 -1.40 -34.64
CA SER A 183 6.97 -2.04 -35.75
C SER A 183 5.68 -2.74 -35.27
N THR A 184 5.61 -3.06 -33.97
CA THR A 184 4.48 -3.73 -33.32
C THR A 184 3.27 -2.83 -33.07
N THR A 185 3.45 -1.49 -33.06
CA THR A 185 2.36 -0.53 -32.90
C THR A 185 1.46 -0.51 -34.14
N PRO A 186 0.12 -0.60 -34.00
CA PRO A 186 -0.77 -0.52 -35.14
C PRO A 186 -0.58 0.77 -35.96
N VAL A 187 -0.61 0.65 -37.29
CA VAL A 187 -0.30 1.75 -38.23
C VAL A 187 -1.22 2.95 -38.00
N ASN A 188 -2.49 2.68 -37.70
CA ASN A 188 -3.49 3.73 -37.45
C ASN A 188 -3.31 4.48 -36.12
N ILE A 189 -2.50 3.94 -35.19
CA ILE A 189 -2.17 4.57 -33.90
C ILE A 189 -0.81 5.25 -33.94
N ARG A 190 0.21 4.60 -34.54
CA ARG A 190 1.64 4.99 -34.47
C ARG A 190 1.91 6.48 -34.70
N ASN A 191 1.19 7.10 -35.63
CA ASN A 191 1.35 8.52 -35.98
C ASN A 191 0.11 9.37 -35.67
N ASN A 192 -0.90 8.79 -35.01
CA ASN A 192 -2.13 9.49 -34.66
C ASN A 192 -1.96 10.28 -33.37
N ARG A 193 -1.40 11.48 -33.50
CA ARG A 193 -1.18 12.39 -32.36
C ARG A 193 -2.47 12.77 -31.63
N ASN A 194 -3.61 12.75 -32.30
CA ASN A 194 -4.90 13.06 -31.66
C ASN A 194 -5.34 11.92 -30.73
N GLU A 195 -5.24 10.67 -31.18
CA GLU A 195 -5.52 9.50 -30.33
C GLU A 195 -4.58 9.45 -29.13
N LEU A 196 -3.28 9.65 -29.36
CA LEU A 196 -2.27 9.68 -28.28
C LEU A 196 -2.40 10.89 -27.35
N SER A 197 -3.24 11.87 -27.69
CA SER A 197 -3.55 13.03 -26.85
C SER A 197 -4.86 12.87 -26.07
N ASN A 198 -5.64 11.83 -26.33
CA ASN A 198 -6.91 11.59 -25.65
C ASN A 198 -6.65 11.19 -24.18
N HIS A 199 -7.17 11.95 -23.22
CA HIS A 199 -6.98 11.73 -21.79
C HIS A 199 -7.36 10.31 -21.32
N TYR A 200 -8.32 9.66 -21.99
CA TYR A 200 -8.74 8.30 -21.66
C TYR A 200 -7.75 7.20 -22.07
N VAL A 201 -6.77 7.50 -22.93
CA VAL A 201 -5.84 6.48 -23.45
C VAL A 201 -4.40 6.94 -23.58
N ARG A 202 -4.10 8.22 -23.36
CA ARG A 202 -2.72 8.73 -23.47
C ARG A 202 -1.83 8.17 -22.38
N GLN A 203 -0.52 8.26 -22.62
CA GLN A 203 0.47 8.00 -21.60
C GLN A 203 0.40 9.05 -20.49
N ILE A 204 0.57 8.60 -19.24
CA ILE A 204 0.58 9.45 -18.05
C ILE A 204 1.98 9.37 -17.45
N ILE A 205 2.57 10.53 -17.20
CA ILE A 205 3.85 10.63 -16.49
C ILE A 205 3.61 10.73 -14.99
N GLU A 206 4.50 10.17 -14.20
CA GLU A 206 4.36 10.12 -12.75
C GLU A 206 4.22 11.51 -12.12
N GLN A 207 5.00 12.48 -12.63
CA GLN A 207 4.97 13.88 -12.19
C GLN A 207 3.67 14.62 -12.51
N GLU A 208 2.80 14.06 -13.38
CA GLU A 208 1.47 14.61 -13.59
C GLU A 208 0.59 14.43 -12.36
N VAL A 209 0.74 13.29 -11.66
CA VAL A 209 -0.03 12.96 -10.47
C VAL A 209 0.72 13.37 -9.20
N PHE A 210 2.05 13.19 -9.19
CA PHE A 210 2.94 13.46 -8.05
C PHE A 210 4.05 14.46 -8.43
N PRO A 211 3.76 15.78 -8.49
CA PRO A 211 4.67 16.77 -9.05
C PRO A 211 6.03 16.90 -8.34
N PHE A 212 6.11 16.50 -7.07
CA PHE A 212 7.32 16.58 -6.25
C PHE A 212 8.11 15.28 -6.21
N LYS A 213 7.63 14.24 -6.90
CA LYS A 213 8.34 12.97 -7.02
C LYS A 213 9.53 13.09 -7.96
N GLN A 214 10.68 12.63 -7.48
CA GLN A 214 11.93 12.61 -8.24
C GLN A 214 12.18 11.20 -8.75
N THR A 215 12.15 11.02 -10.07
CA THR A 215 12.44 9.74 -10.71
C THR A 215 13.93 9.62 -11.02
N ALA A 216 14.50 8.44 -10.80
CA ALA A 216 15.89 8.16 -11.10
C ALA A 216 16.20 8.30 -12.60
N THR A 217 17.41 8.78 -12.90
CA THR A 217 17.88 8.83 -14.29
C THR A 217 17.92 7.41 -14.88
N GLY A 218 17.24 7.19 -16.01
CA GLY A 218 17.19 5.89 -16.70
C GLY A 218 15.99 5.01 -16.32
N GLN A 219 15.17 5.41 -15.33
CA GLN A 219 13.88 4.77 -15.08
C GLN A 219 12.77 5.36 -15.97
N ALA A 220 11.71 4.57 -16.18
CA ALA A 220 10.54 5.02 -16.92
C ALA A 220 9.82 6.12 -16.11
N LEU A 221 9.62 7.29 -16.72
CA LEU A 221 8.85 8.40 -16.13
C LEU A 221 7.34 8.14 -16.11
N ASN A 222 6.88 7.03 -16.69
CA ASN A 222 5.47 6.76 -16.92
C ASN A 222 4.88 5.97 -15.77
N ILE A 223 3.66 6.33 -15.39
CA ILE A 223 2.87 5.56 -14.43
C ILE A 223 1.93 4.62 -15.16
N THR A 224 2.02 3.32 -14.85
CA THR A 224 1.06 2.33 -15.35
C THR A 224 -0.23 2.43 -14.57
N THR A 225 -1.32 2.78 -15.26
CA THR A 225 -2.66 2.87 -14.70
C THR A 225 -3.42 1.55 -14.82
N LEU A 226 -4.31 1.29 -13.87
CA LEU A 226 -5.43 0.37 -14.10
C LEU A 226 -6.56 1.19 -14.73
N ASP A 227 -6.90 0.90 -15.97
CA ASP A 227 -7.96 1.59 -16.69
C ASP A 227 -9.21 0.70 -16.67
N VAL A 228 -10.33 1.27 -16.25
CA VAL A 228 -11.64 0.61 -16.18
C VAL A 228 -12.63 1.38 -17.05
N ALA A 229 -13.07 0.76 -18.13
CA ALA A 229 -14.08 1.30 -19.02
C ALA A 229 -15.39 0.54 -18.85
N TYR A 230 -16.42 1.24 -18.39
CA TYR A 230 -17.76 0.68 -18.21
C TYR A 230 -18.71 1.18 -19.29
N TYR A 231 -19.33 0.25 -20.00
CA TYR A 231 -20.24 0.53 -21.11
C TYR A 231 -21.66 0.04 -20.73
N PRO A 232 -22.46 0.87 -20.02
CA PRO A 232 -23.75 0.45 -19.47
C PRO A 232 -24.80 0.12 -20.55
N THR A 233 -24.58 0.57 -21.79
CA THR A 233 -25.45 0.28 -22.95
C THR A 233 -25.01 -0.95 -23.73
N VAL A 234 -23.83 -1.51 -23.48
CA VAL A 234 -23.31 -2.64 -24.24
C VAL A 234 -23.51 -3.92 -23.43
N ARG A 235 -24.03 -4.97 -24.08
CA ARG A 235 -24.23 -6.28 -23.48
C ARG A 235 -22.90 -6.86 -22.96
N GLY A 236 -22.87 -7.27 -21.70
CA GLY A 236 -21.71 -7.92 -21.08
C GLY A 236 -21.71 -9.44 -21.27
N PRO A 237 -20.64 -10.12 -20.81
CA PRO A 237 -20.53 -11.58 -20.85
C PRO A 237 -21.66 -12.31 -20.12
N TYR A 238 -22.12 -13.42 -20.69
CA TYR A 238 -23.18 -14.30 -20.19
C TYR A 238 -24.50 -13.58 -19.88
N ASN A 239 -24.84 -12.57 -20.70
CA ASN A 239 -26.12 -11.87 -20.62
C ASN A 239 -27.07 -12.34 -21.74
N PHE A 240 -28.04 -13.17 -21.35
CA PHE A 240 -29.07 -13.73 -22.24
C PHE A 240 -30.45 -13.07 -22.09
N ARG A 241 -30.49 -11.82 -21.61
CA ARG A 241 -31.75 -11.07 -21.53
C ARG A 241 -32.41 -11.04 -22.91
N THR A 242 -33.70 -11.32 -22.96
CA THR A 242 -34.44 -11.47 -24.22
C THR A 242 -35.15 -10.20 -24.69
N THR A 243 -35.23 -9.16 -23.87
CA THR A 243 -35.97 -7.92 -24.16
C THR A 243 -35.16 -6.69 -23.75
N GLY A 244 -35.58 -5.51 -24.20
CA GLY A 244 -34.97 -4.26 -23.75
C GLY A 244 -33.73 -3.87 -24.56
N PHE A 245 -33.77 -4.10 -25.87
CA PHE A 245 -32.73 -3.67 -26.81
C PHE A 245 -33.26 -2.55 -27.71
N ASN A 246 -32.39 -1.61 -28.04
CA ASN A 246 -32.57 -0.74 -29.20
C ASN A 246 -32.36 -1.54 -30.48
N ARG A 247 -32.82 -1.00 -31.63
CA ARG A 247 -32.63 -1.67 -32.93
C ARG A 247 -31.16 -1.88 -33.28
N ASP A 248 -30.25 -1.10 -32.70
CA ASP A 248 -28.81 -1.18 -32.94
C ASP A 248 -28.08 -2.16 -32.02
N GLY A 249 -28.79 -2.83 -31.09
CA GLY A 249 -28.22 -3.82 -30.17
C GLY A 249 -27.85 -3.28 -28.79
N ASP A 250 -27.96 -1.97 -28.57
CA ASP A 250 -27.73 -1.35 -27.26
C ASP A 250 -28.83 -1.72 -26.25
N LEU A 251 -28.44 -1.91 -25.00
CA LEU A 251 -29.33 -2.13 -23.86
C LEU A 251 -30.11 -0.85 -23.51
N LEU A 252 -31.42 -1.00 -23.34
CA LEU A 252 -32.30 0.02 -22.77
C LEU A 252 -32.15 0.09 -21.25
N ASN A 253 -32.38 1.28 -20.69
CA ASN A 253 -32.25 1.58 -19.26
C ASN A 253 -30.85 1.32 -18.68
N PRO A 254 -29.80 1.97 -19.22
CA PRO A 254 -28.40 1.75 -18.82
C PRO A 254 -28.14 1.88 -17.30
N ARG A 255 -28.94 2.70 -16.60
CA ARG A 255 -28.80 2.91 -15.15
C ARG A 255 -29.09 1.68 -14.31
N ASN A 256 -29.89 0.74 -14.82
CA ASN A 256 -30.24 -0.49 -14.11
C ASN A 256 -29.19 -1.59 -14.32
N ASN A 257 -28.30 -1.40 -15.29
CA ASN A 257 -27.26 -2.37 -15.59
C ASN A 257 -26.10 -2.22 -14.62
N TRP A 258 -25.28 -3.25 -14.54
CA TRP A 258 -24.09 -3.29 -13.71
C TRP A 258 -22.98 -4.08 -14.41
N ALA A 259 -21.75 -3.86 -14.02
CA ALA A 259 -20.65 -4.75 -14.38
C ALA A 259 -19.60 -4.74 -13.27
N GLY A 260 -19.01 -5.89 -13.01
CA GLY A 260 -18.07 -6.07 -11.91
C GLY A 260 -16.99 -7.09 -12.21
N PHE A 261 -15.91 -6.96 -11.46
CA PHE A 261 -14.75 -7.83 -11.52
C PHE A 261 -14.14 -7.92 -10.12
N GLN A 262 -13.50 -9.04 -9.83
CA GLN A 262 -12.97 -9.36 -8.51
C GLN A 262 -11.59 -10.02 -8.60
N ARG A 263 -10.88 -9.97 -7.49
CA ARG A 263 -9.56 -10.60 -7.33
C ARG A 263 -9.39 -11.18 -5.94
N LYS A 264 -8.45 -12.11 -5.81
CA LYS A 264 -7.98 -12.57 -4.50
C LYS A 264 -7.12 -11.52 -3.79
N ILE A 265 -7.16 -11.56 -2.47
CA ILE A 265 -6.24 -10.85 -1.59
C ILE A 265 -5.30 -11.89 -0.96
N GLU A 266 -3.99 -11.67 -1.05
CA GLU A 266 -2.98 -12.62 -0.57
C GLU A 266 -2.90 -12.68 0.95
N THR A 267 -3.25 -11.57 1.62
CA THR A 267 -3.15 -11.41 3.07
C THR A 267 -4.53 -11.11 3.66
N ASN A 268 -5.11 -12.09 4.34
CA ASN A 268 -6.54 -12.08 4.70
C ASN A 268 -6.89 -11.43 6.04
N ASP A 269 -5.97 -11.42 7.00
CA ASP A 269 -6.19 -10.82 8.33
C ASP A 269 -5.85 -9.32 8.33
N PHE A 270 -6.82 -8.50 7.96
CA PHE A 270 -6.65 -7.04 7.88
C PHE A 270 -6.51 -6.41 9.27
N GLU A 271 -7.04 -7.02 10.32
CA GLU A 271 -6.90 -6.51 11.69
C GLU A 271 -5.48 -6.71 12.22
N ALA A 272 -4.93 -7.91 12.06
CA ALA A 272 -3.55 -8.19 12.44
C ALA A 272 -2.56 -7.31 11.66
N LEU A 273 -2.84 -7.09 10.37
CA LEU A 273 -2.04 -6.26 9.49
C LEU A 273 -2.34 -4.76 9.60
N ASN A 274 -3.33 -4.35 10.40
CA ASN A 274 -3.74 -2.95 10.54
C ASN A 274 -3.99 -2.25 9.18
N ILE A 275 -4.68 -2.94 8.26
CA ILE A 275 -5.16 -2.32 7.03
C ILE A 275 -6.31 -1.39 7.41
N GLY A 276 -6.17 -0.11 7.14
CA GLY A 276 -7.14 0.92 7.53
C GLY A 276 -7.97 1.46 6.38
N PHE A 277 -7.40 1.51 5.16
CA PHE A 277 -8.04 2.24 4.06
C PHE A 277 -7.91 1.53 2.72
N ILE A 278 -8.94 1.71 1.88
CA ILE A 278 -8.83 1.58 0.41
C ILE A 278 -8.45 2.97 -0.11
N GLU A 279 -7.33 3.09 -0.79
CA GLU A 279 -6.89 4.36 -1.38
C GLU A 279 -6.70 4.24 -2.89
N PHE A 280 -7.16 5.24 -3.64
CA PHE A 280 -6.91 5.32 -5.06
C PHE A 280 -6.83 6.75 -5.57
N TRP A 281 -6.07 6.92 -6.65
CA TRP A 281 -5.97 8.16 -7.40
C TRP A 281 -6.61 7.95 -8.77
N VAL A 282 -7.68 8.67 -9.07
CA VAL A 282 -8.42 8.52 -10.32
C VAL A 282 -8.45 9.81 -11.13
N MET A 283 -8.20 9.71 -12.43
CA MET A 283 -8.35 10.84 -13.35
C MET A 283 -9.82 11.23 -13.45
N ASP A 284 -10.11 12.53 -13.60
CA ASP A 284 -11.47 13.02 -13.84
C ASP A 284 -12.13 12.30 -15.03
N PRO A 285 -13.14 11.44 -14.79
CA PRO A 285 -13.77 10.67 -15.85
C PRO A 285 -14.74 11.51 -16.70
N PHE A 286 -14.93 12.80 -16.39
CA PHE A 286 -15.86 13.70 -17.05
C PHE A 286 -15.17 14.77 -17.93
N ILE A 287 -13.85 14.67 -18.13
CA ILE A 287 -13.06 15.67 -18.89
C ILE A 287 -13.63 15.97 -20.28
N TYR A 288 -14.20 14.98 -20.97
CA TYR A 288 -14.86 15.14 -22.27
C TYR A 288 -16.39 15.14 -22.20
N LYS A 289 -16.97 14.94 -21.02
CA LYS A 289 -18.41 14.80 -20.80
C LYS A 289 -18.87 15.53 -19.53
N PRO A 290 -18.70 16.87 -19.46
CA PRO A 290 -19.00 17.64 -18.26
C PRO A 290 -20.48 17.57 -17.83
N ASN A 291 -21.39 17.28 -18.77
CA ASN A 291 -22.82 17.16 -18.52
C ASN A 291 -23.29 15.72 -18.26
N SER A 292 -22.37 14.73 -18.14
CA SER A 292 -22.78 13.37 -17.78
C SER A 292 -23.38 13.38 -16.37
N ALA A 293 -24.45 12.59 -16.19
CA ALA A 293 -25.09 12.44 -14.88
C ALA A 293 -24.23 11.65 -13.88
N GLY A 294 -23.15 11.01 -14.35
CA GLY A 294 -22.32 10.13 -13.55
C GLY A 294 -23.04 8.85 -13.11
N GLY A 295 -22.46 8.17 -12.14
CA GLY A 295 -22.98 6.91 -11.60
C GLY A 295 -22.31 6.57 -10.27
N ASP A 296 -22.35 5.29 -9.91
CA ASP A 296 -21.85 4.81 -8.62
C ASP A 296 -20.84 3.67 -8.83
N VAL A 297 -19.72 3.74 -8.12
CA VAL A 297 -18.70 2.69 -8.03
C VAL A 297 -18.79 2.07 -6.66
N TYR A 298 -18.73 0.75 -6.62
CA TYR A 298 -18.80 -0.01 -5.39
C TYR A 298 -17.55 -0.86 -5.22
N PHE A 299 -17.09 -0.95 -3.97
CA PHE A 299 -16.05 -1.87 -3.54
C PHE A 299 -16.64 -2.85 -2.53
N ASN A 300 -16.30 -4.12 -2.66
CA ASN A 300 -16.66 -5.14 -1.68
C ASN A 300 -15.39 -5.81 -1.15
N LEU A 301 -15.31 -5.92 0.18
CA LEU A 301 -14.24 -6.60 0.89
C LEU A 301 -14.85 -7.74 1.71
N GLY A 302 -14.44 -8.98 1.47
CA GLY A 302 -14.90 -10.11 2.26
C GLY A 302 -14.65 -11.44 1.59
N ASN A 303 -15.57 -12.36 1.80
CA ASN A 303 -15.62 -13.63 1.11
C ASN A 303 -16.66 -13.51 -0.01
N ILE A 304 -16.20 -13.38 -1.24
CA ILE A 304 -17.05 -13.11 -2.40
C ILE A 304 -17.16 -14.39 -3.20
N SER A 305 -18.37 -14.68 -3.69
CA SER A 305 -18.59 -15.93 -4.41
C SER A 305 -17.77 -15.97 -5.71
N GLU A 306 -17.15 -17.12 -5.95
CA GLU A 306 -16.40 -17.46 -7.16
C GLU A 306 -17.30 -18.12 -8.22
N ASP A 307 -18.56 -18.41 -7.89
CA ASP A 307 -19.60 -18.94 -8.79
C ASP A 307 -20.16 -17.79 -9.66
N ILE A 308 -19.45 -17.48 -10.74
CA ILE A 308 -19.73 -16.39 -11.68
C ILE A 308 -20.95 -16.73 -12.54
N LEU A 309 -21.10 -17.99 -12.94
CA LEU A 309 -22.22 -18.58 -13.67
C LEU A 309 -23.04 -19.41 -12.72
N LYS A 310 -23.80 -18.72 -11.86
CA LYS A 310 -24.45 -19.28 -10.68
C LYS A 310 -25.27 -20.54 -10.95
N ASP A 311 -24.65 -21.71 -10.78
CA ASP A 311 -25.28 -23.03 -10.88
C ASP A 311 -24.76 -24.03 -9.82
N GLY A 312 -23.83 -23.59 -8.98
CA GLY A 312 -23.25 -24.38 -7.91
C GLY A 312 -22.25 -25.45 -8.39
N ARG A 313 -21.85 -25.45 -9.66
CA ARG A 313 -20.81 -26.30 -10.23
C ARG A 313 -19.59 -25.44 -10.56
N LYS A 314 -18.40 -25.99 -10.34
CA LYS A 314 -17.14 -25.27 -10.61
C LYS A 314 -16.77 -25.43 -12.07
N SER A 315 -16.94 -24.37 -12.86
CA SER A 315 -16.41 -24.34 -14.22
C SER A 315 -14.89 -24.25 -14.24
N LEU A 316 -14.27 -24.97 -15.17
CA LEU A 316 -12.82 -24.98 -15.40
C LEU A 316 -12.49 -25.52 -16.79
N GLU A 317 -11.94 -24.69 -17.65
CA GLU A 317 -11.71 -24.98 -19.07
C GLU A 317 -10.80 -26.18 -19.32
N ASN A 318 -9.68 -26.32 -18.61
CA ASN A 318 -8.75 -27.43 -18.84
C ASN A 318 -9.28 -28.80 -18.38
N GLY A 319 -10.42 -28.83 -17.69
CA GLY A 319 -11.16 -30.07 -17.39
C GLY A 319 -12.05 -30.54 -18.54
N LEU A 320 -12.33 -29.69 -19.54
CA LEU A 320 -13.19 -30.02 -20.66
C LEU A 320 -12.52 -31.08 -21.56
N PRO A 321 -13.31 -32.01 -22.12
CA PRO A 321 -12.75 -33.05 -22.98
C PRO A 321 -12.29 -32.48 -24.32
N GLU A 322 -11.23 -33.06 -24.89
CA GLU A 322 -10.68 -32.70 -26.21
C GLU A 322 -11.69 -32.89 -27.36
N THR A 323 -12.70 -33.72 -27.14
CA THR A 323 -13.79 -34.04 -28.08
C THR A 323 -15.12 -33.93 -27.34
N ASP A 324 -16.23 -33.77 -28.08
CA ASP A 324 -17.58 -33.63 -27.49
C ASP A 324 -18.11 -34.95 -26.90
N ASP A 325 -17.49 -35.39 -25.81
CA ASP A 325 -17.79 -36.61 -25.06
C ASP A 325 -18.66 -36.28 -23.83
N ASN A 326 -19.97 -36.49 -23.98
CA ASN A 326 -20.98 -36.24 -22.95
C ASN A 326 -20.80 -37.08 -21.67
N THR A 327 -19.95 -38.11 -21.68
CA THR A 327 -19.67 -38.88 -20.47
C THR A 327 -18.78 -38.09 -19.51
N LYS A 328 -18.02 -37.11 -20.01
CA LYS A 328 -16.97 -36.37 -19.27
C LYS A 328 -17.41 -35.01 -18.72
N TYR A 329 -18.56 -34.48 -19.14
CA TYR A 329 -19.13 -33.24 -18.60
C TYR A 329 -20.58 -33.43 -18.13
N ASP A 330 -21.03 -32.55 -17.25
CA ASP A 330 -22.43 -32.28 -16.93
C ASP A 330 -22.89 -31.04 -17.71
N GLU A 331 -24.18 -30.92 -17.99
CA GLU A 331 -24.75 -29.73 -18.65
C GLU A 331 -25.69 -28.99 -17.70
N THR A 332 -25.49 -27.68 -17.54
CA THR A 332 -26.30 -26.78 -16.71
C THR A 332 -27.12 -25.83 -17.59
N VAL A 333 -27.78 -24.84 -16.99
CA VAL A 333 -28.45 -23.80 -17.78
C VAL A 333 -27.44 -22.95 -18.56
N TRP A 334 -26.24 -22.78 -18.00
CA TRP A 334 -25.17 -21.95 -18.57
C TRP A 334 -24.38 -22.68 -19.63
N GLY A 335 -24.07 -23.96 -19.43
CA GLY A 335 -23.35 -24.71 -20.45
C GLY A 335 -22.81 -26.03 -19.93
N ARG A 336 -21.53 -26.32 -20.18
CA ARG A 336 -20.89 -27.60 -19.86
C ARG A 336 -19.88 -27.40 -18.74
N VAL A 337 -19.95 -28.25 -17.74
CA VAL A 337 -19.01 -28.26 -16.61
C VAL A 337 -18.33 -29.63 -16.53
N PRO A 338 -16.99 -29.71 -16.43
CA PRO A 338 -16.31 -31.00 -16.41
C PRO A 338 -16.62 -31.79 -15.13
N LYS A 339 -16.78 -33.12 -15.26
CA LYS A 339 -16.98 -34.03 -14.12
C LYS A 339 -15.69 -34.30 -13.35
N LEU A 340 -14.56 -34.28 -14.04
CA LEU A 340 -13.24 -34.49 -13.47
C LEU A 340 -12.55 -33.15 -13.31
N GLN A 341 -12.12 -32.86 -12.08
CA GLN A 341 -11.31 -31.68 -11.82
C GLN A 341 -9.82 -32.03 -11.94
N PRO A 342 -9.09 -31.39 -12.86
CA PRO A 342 -7.64 -31.52 -12.91
C PRO A 342 -7.01 -31.07 -11.60
N VAL A 343 -5.98 -31.80 -11.14
CA VAL A 343 -5.20 -31.41 -9.94
C VAL A 343 -4.40 -30.14 -10.20
N VAL A 344 -3.99 -29.92 -11.46
CA VAL A 344 -3.24 -28.75 -11.90
C VAL A 344 -4.09 -27.98 -12.90
N GLN A 345 -4.29 -26.70 -12.64
CA GLN A 345 -4.98 -25.76 -13.54
C GLN A 345 -4.01 -25.26 -14.61
N ALA A 346 -3.73 -26.13 -15.57
CA ALA A 346 -2.91 -25.83 -16.74
C ALA A 346 -3.48 -26.56 -17.95
N PHE A 347 -3.44 -25.89 -19.09
CA PHE A 347 -3.83 -26.48 -20.34
C PHE A 347 -2.76 -27.44 -20.89
N ASP A 348 -3.19 -28.30 -21.81
CA ASP A 348 -2.29 -29.03 -22.70
C ASP A 348 -1.61 -28.07 -23.69
N ASN A 349 -0.44 -28.47 -24.20
CA ASN A 349 0.31 -27.74 -25.23
C ASN A 349 -0.19 -28.05 -26.66
N ASP A 350 -1.04 -29.06 -26.86
CA ASP A 350 -1.65 -29.35 -28.16
C ASP A 350 -2.64 -28.23 -28.58
N PRO A 351 -2.40 -27.55 -29.71
CA PRO A 351 -3.29 -26.49 -30.20
C PRO A 351 -4.74 -26.93 -30.45
N ASN A 352 -4.96 -28.19 -30.84
CA ASN A 352 -6.32 -28.70 -31.10
C ASN A 352 -7.09 -28.90 -29.81
N VAL A 353 -6.41 -29.43 -28.78
CA VAL A 353 -6.98 -29.58 -27.44
C VAL A 353 -7.28 -28.21 -26.86
N ARG A 354 -6.34 -27.26 -26.97
CA ARG A 354 -6.54 -25.88 -26.50
C ARG A 354 -7.79 -25.27 -27.11
N LYS A 355 -8.00 -25.42 -28.42
CA LYS A 355 -9.17 -24.87 -29.11
C LYS A 355 -10.50 -25.45 -28.60
N ALA A 356 -10.51 -26.69 -28.12
CA ALA A 356 -11.71 -27.31 -27.56
C ALA A 356 -11.95 -26.91 -26.08
N GLN A 357 -10.90 -26.47 -25.38
CA GLN A 357 -10.95 -26.16 -23.95
C GLN A 357 -11.07 -24.65 -23.65
N ASP A 358 -10.40 -23.79 -24.41
CA ASP A 358 -10.36 -22.31 -24.29
C ASP A 358 -11.65 -21.69 -24.84
N VAL A 359 -12.80 -22.09 -24.27
CA VAL A 359 -14.17 -21.82 -24.73
C VAL A 359 -15.01 -21.08 -23.67
N GLY A 360 -14.37 -20.39 -22.75
CA GLY A 360 -15.03 -19.58 -21.73
C GLY A 360 -15.51 -20.35 -20.51
N LEU A 361 -16.07 -19.58 -19.56
CA LEU A 361 -16.60 -20.10 -18.30
C LEU A 361 -17.83 -20.99 -18.49
N ASP A 362 -18.56 -20.87 -19.60
CA ASP A 362 -19.72 -21.72 -19.87
C ASP A 362 -19.35 -23.08 -20.51
N GLY A 363 -18.09 -23.25 -20.92
CA GLY A 363 -17.62 -24.48 -21.53
C GLY A 363 -18.21 -24.76 -22.92
N LEU A 364 -18.68 -23.72 -23.63
CA LEU A 364 -19.31 -23.84 -24.93
C LEU A 364 -18.60 -22.95 -25.95
N SER A 365 -18.23 -23.50 -27.11
CA SER A 365 -17.83 -22.65 -28.22
C SER A 365 -19.02 -21.85 -28.76
N ASN A 366 -18.78 -20.69 -29.35
CA ASN A 366 -19.78 -19.90 -30.10
C ASN A 366 -20.76 -20.72 -30.98
N GLN A 367 -20.29 -21.80 -31.62
CA GLN A 367 -21.15 -22.70 -32.41
C GLN A 367 -22.16 -23.46 -31.53
N SER A 368 -21.70 -23.97 -30.39
CA SER A 368 -22.50 -24.74 -29.44
C SER A 368 -23.46 -23.82 -28.69
N GLU A 369 -23.03 -22.61 -28.34
CA GLU A 369 -23.86 -21.58 -27.74
C GLU A 369 -25.04 -21.19 -28.62
N ARG A 370 -24.82 -21.00 -29.93
CA ARG A 370 -25.90 -20.71 -30.89
C ARG A 370 -26.99 -21.78 -30.86
N ALA A 371 -26.61 -23.04 -30.68
CA ALA A 371 -27.55 -24.15 -30.57
C ALA A 371 -28.26 -24.14 -29.21
N LYS A 372 -27.51 -24.02 -28.11
CA LYS A 372 -28.02 -24.02 -26.72
C LYS A 372 -28.98 -22.87 -26.46
N PHE A 373 -28.62 -21.66 -26.90
CA PHE A 373 -29.34 -20.42 -26.61
C PHE A 373 -30.20 -19.93 -27.78
N ALA A 374 -30.45 -20.77 -28.79
CA ALA A 374 -31.19 -20.42 -30.00
C ALA A 374 -32.51 -19.68 -29.71
N ALA A 375 -33.27 -20.12 -28.71
CA ALA A 375 -34.54 -19.50 -28.32
C ALA A 375 -34.37 -18.05 -27.83
N ALA A 376 -33.41 -17.80 -26.94
CA ALA A 376 -33.11 -16.47 -26.42
C ALA A 376 -32.56 -15.57 -27.55
N ILE A 377 -31.57 -16.06 -28.30
CA ILE A 377 -30.91 -15.32 -29.38
C ILE A 377 -31.90 -14.95 -30.50
N ASN A 378 -32.79 -15.87 -30.91
CA ASN A 378 -33.82 -15.55 -31.91
C ASN A 378 -34.80 -14.47 -31.43
N THR A 379 -35.14 -14.46 -30.13
CA THR A 379 -36.00 -13.43 -29.53
C THR A 379 -35.30 -12.07 -29.51
N ILE A 380 -34.01 -12.04 -29.21
CA ILE A 380 -33.20 -10.82 -29.27
C ILE A 380 -33.13 -10.31 -30.71
N LYS A 381 -32.71 -11.16 -31.65
CA LYS A 381 -32.54 -10.80 -33.08
C LYS A 381 -33.82 -10.24 -33.71
N ALA A 382 -34.99 -10.72 -33.31
CA ALA A 382 -36.27 -10.21 -33.80
C ALA A 382 -36.50 -8.71 -33.50
N GLN A 383 -35.81 -8.13 -32.51
CA GLN A 383 -35.87 -6.72 -32.15
C GLN A 383 -34.83 -5.85 -32.88
N LEU A 384 -33.81 -6.48 -33.46
CA LEU A 384 -32.62 -5.81 -33.96
C LEU A 384 -32.65 -5.54 -35.46
N ASN A 385 -31.80 -4.61 -35.90
CA ASN A 385 -31.44 -4.47 -37.29
C ASN A 385 -30.53 -5.66 -37.75
N PRO A 386 -30.41 -5.93 -39.06
CA PRO A 386 -29.66 -7.09 -39.55
C PRO A 386 -28.18 -7.13 -39.12
N ALA A 387 -27.53 -5.96 -38.98
CA ALA A 387 -26.13 -5.87 -38.60
C ALA A 387 -25.92 -6.22 -37.11
N ALA A 388 -26.73 -5.65 -36.23
CA ALA A 388 -26.72 -5.95 -34.79
C ALA A 388 -27.13 -7.40 -34.52
N ALA A 389 -28.10 -7.92 -35.28
CA ALA A 389 -28.50 -9.33 -35.21
C ALA A 389 -27.36 -10.29 -35.58
N ALA A 390 -26.52 -9.92 -36.57
CA ALA A 390 -25.35 -10.72 -36.95
C ALA A 390 -24.26 -10.71 -35.87
N ILE A 391 -24.05 -9.59 -35.18
CA ILE A 391 -23.08 -9.49 -34.08
C ILE A 391 -23.48 -10.40 -32.92
N ILE A 392 -24.76 -10.40 -32.52
CA ILE A 392 -25.25 -11.27 -31.43
C ILE A 392 -25.25 -12.74 -31.84
N ASP A 393 -25.50 -13.06 -33.11
CA ASP A 393 -25.42 -14.43 -33.61
C ASP A 393 -23.97 -14.96 -33.61
N ALA A 394 -23.00 -14.09 -33.86
CA ALA A 394 -21.59 -14.46 -33.90
C ALA A 394 -20.99 -14.73 -32.50
N ASP A 395 -21.52 -14.05 -31.47
CA ASP A 395 -21.03 -14.09 -30.09
C ASP A 395 -22.22 -14.15 -29.09
N PRO A 396 -22.92 -15.31 -29.01
CA PRO A 396 -24.13 -15.46 -28.20
C PRO A 396 -23.92 -15.17 -26.71
N SER A 397 -22.89 -15.74 -26.08
CA SER A 397 -22.51 -15.50 -24.69
C SER A 397 -21.83 -14.17 -24.45
N SER A 398 -21.32 -13.50 -25.49
CA SER A 398 -20.69 -12.19 -25.36
C SER A 398 -19.36 -12.22 -24.58
N ASP A 399 -18.63 -13.32 -24.62
CA ASP A 399 -17.39 -13.60 -23.90
C ASP A 399 -16.18 -13.82 -24.81
N ASP A 400 -16.34 -13.63 -26.13
CA ASP A 400 -15.24 -13.60 -27.10
C ASP A 400 -14.08 -12.67 -26.68
N TYR A 401 -12.86 -13.20 -26.69
CA TYR A 401 -11.63 -12.44 -26.52
C TYR A 401 -11.14 -11.79 -27.83
N ALA A 402 -10.75 -10.52 -27.74
CA ALA A 402 -10.03 -9.83 -28.81
C ALA A 402 -8.68 -9.27 -28.34
N TYR A 403 -7.59 -9.72 -28.97
CA TYR A 403 -6.26 -9.16 -28.72
C TYR A 403 -6.16 -7.73 -29.28
N PHE A 404 -5.64 -6.80 -28.49
CA PHE A 404 -5.64 -5.37 -28.81
C PHE A 404 -4.84 -4.99 -30.08
N ARG A 405 -3.95 -5.87 -30.57
CA ARG A 405 -3.22 -5.72 -31.85
C ARG A 405 -3.77 -6.59 -32.99
N GLY A 406 -4.96 -7.17 -32.81
CA GLY A 406 -5.55 -8.05 -33.82
C GLY A 406 -5.89 -7.33 -35.13
N PRO A 407 -5.79 -8.01 -36.29
CA PRO A 407 -5.99 -7.40 -37.61
C PRO A 407 -7.42 -6.89 -37.85
N LEU A 408 -8.44 -7.47 -37.23
CA LEU A 408 -9.82 -6.99 -37.35
C LEU A 408 -9.98 -5.58 -36.75
N LEU A 409 -9.28 -5.28 -35.65
CA LEU A 409 -9.27 -3.96 -35.04
C LEU A 409 -8.52 -2.94 -35.91
N ASP A 410 -7.50 -3.38 -36.62
CA ASP A 410 -6.78 -2.57 -37.61
C ASP A 410 -7.67 -2.24 -38.82
N GLN A 411 -8.40 -3.22 -39.35
CA GLN A 411 -9.35 -3.05 -40.45
C GLN A 411 -10.51 -2.12 -40.07
N ALA A 412 -10.96 -2.18 -38.81
CA ALA A 412 -11.97 -1.28 -38.26
C ALA A 412 -11.42 0.12 -37.91
N ASN A 413 -10.12 0.37 -38.12
CA ASN A 413 -9.44 1.60 -37.73
C ASN A 413 -9.67 1.96 -36.24
N ALA A 414 -9.66 0.95 -35.36
CA ALA A 414 -10.01 1.10 -33.96
C ALA A 414 -8.97 1.93 -33.18
N GLY A 415 -9.47 2.84 -32.35
CA GLY A 415 -8.68 3.54 -31.31
C GLY A 415 -8.31 2.61 -30.15
N ILE A 416 -7.44 3.07 -29.25
CA ILE A 416 -6.91 2.27 -28.13
C ILE A 416 -8.03 1.79 -27.20
N LEU A 417 -9.01 2.65 -26.89
CA LEU A 417 -10.13 2.29 -26.01
C LEU A 417 -10.96 1.12 -26.58
N LYS A 418 -11.27 1.17 -27.88
CA LYS A 418 -12.04 0.11 -28.56
C LYS A 418 -11.25 -1.20 -28.64
N ARG A 419 -9.92 -1.13 -28.77
CA ARG A 419 -9.04 -2.31 -28.81
C ARG A 419 -9.03 -3.12 -27.51
N TYR A 420 -9.32 -2.48 -26.38
CA TYR A 420 -9.40 -3.16 -25.09
C TYR A 420 -10.83 -3.57 -24.67
N GLU A 421 -11.87 -3.16 -25.41
CA GLU A 421 -13.28 -3.40 -25.02
C GLU A 421 -13.64 -4.88 -24.83
N LYS A 422 -13.04 -5.78 -25.63
CA LYS A 422 -13.20 -7.24 -25.56
C LYS A 422 -11.94 -7.97 -25.06
N TYR A 423 -10.99 -7.26 -24.46
CA TYR A 423 -9.73 -7.87 -24.00
C TYR A 423 -9.91 -8.79 -22.78
N ASN A 424 -11.01 -8.62 -22.03
CA ASN A 424 -11.35 -9.45 -20.87
C ASN A 424 -12.30 -10.60 -21.18
N GLY A 425 -12.51 -10.92 -22.47
CA GLY A 425 -13.22 -12.13 -22.88
C GLY A 425 -12.48 -13.39 -22.43
N THR A 426 -13.23 -14.46 -22.22
CA THR A 426 -12.72 -15.76 -21.75
C THR A 426 -12.56 -16.74 -22.92
N GLU A 427 -13.49 -16.78 -23.88
CA GLU A 427 -13.33 -17.64 -25.07
C GLU A 427 -12.15 -17.16 -25.92
N GLY A 428 -11.15 -18.03 -26.09
CA GLY A 428 -10.00 -17.78 -26.95
C GLY A 428 -8.92 -16.86 -26.35
N ASN A 429 -8.88 -16.65 -25.03
CA ASN A 429 -7.96 -15.70 -24.40
C ASN A 429 -6.56 -16.28 -24.09
N SER A 430 -6.39 -17.58 -24.30
CA SER A 430 -5.18 -18.34 -23.95
C SER A 430 -4.53 -19.08 -25.14
N LYS A 431 -4.76 -18.57 -26.35
CA LYS A 431 -4.21 -19.10 -27.62
C LYS A 431 -2.72 -19.44 -27.53
N THR A 432 -2.34 -20.61 -28.03
CA THR A 432 -0.92 -20.98 -28.24
C THR A 432 -0.24 -20.04 -29.24
N SER A 433 1.09 -20.02 -29.27
CA SER A 433 1.84 -19.25 -30.29
C SER A 433 1.50 -19.69 -31.71
N GLN A 434 1.27 -20.99 -31.94
CA GLN A 434 0.88 -21.50 -33.24
C GLN A 434 -0.50 -20.98 -33.65
N GLN A 435 -1.51 -21.05 -32.77
CA GLN A 435 -2.84 -20.49 -33.03
C GLN A 435 -2.80 -18.98 -33.26
N SER A 436 -2.01 -18.26 -32.45
CA SER A 436 -1.83 -16.81 -32.60
C SER A 436 -1.27 -16.45 -33.98
N GLN A 437 -0.28 -17.22 -34.45
CA GLN A 437 0.34 -17.01 -35.75
C GLN A 437 -0.61 -17.37 -36.90
N ASP A 438 -1.35 -18.47 -36.79
CA ASP A 438 -2.25 -18.95 -37.83
C ASP A 438 -3.51 -18.08 -37.97
N GLU A 439 -4.07 -17.61 -36.86
CA GLU A 439 -5.33 -16.85 -36.84
C GLU A 439 -5.13 -15.34 -36.98
N LEU A 440 -4.07 -14.79 -36.38
CA LEU A 440 -3.85 -13.34 -36.29
C LEU A 440 -2.57 -12.87 -36.96
N GLY A 441 -1.66 -13.78 -37.33
CA GLY A 441 -0.34 -13.43 -37.88
C GLY A 441 0.60 -12.80 -36.84
N ILE A 442 0.41 -13.09 -35.56
CA ILE A 442 1.17 -12.50 -34.44
C ILE A 442 1.74 -13.62 -33.57
N GLU A 443 2.99 -13.46 -33.11
CA GLU A 443 3.72 -14.47 -32.32
C GLU A 443 3.03 -14.89 -31.01
N ASN A 444 2.39 -13.92 -30.34
CA ASN A 444 1.64 -14.15 -29.11
C ASN A 444 0.47 -13.18 -29.03
N SER A 445 -0.73 -13.74 -28.83
CA SER A 445 -1.97 -12.99 -28.64
C SER A 445 -2.70 -13.37 -27.36
N ALA A 446 -2.16 -14.28 -26.55
CA ALA A 446 -2.76 -14.70 -25.30
C ALA A 446 -2.68 -13.59 -24.24
N SER A 447 -3.77 -13.41 -23.49
CA SER A 447 -3.80 -12.56 -22.30
C SER A 447 -3.35 -13.32 -21.05
N THR A 448 -3.56 -14.64 -21.05
CA THR A 448 -3.20 -15.56 -19.97
C THR A 448 -2.73 -16.90 -20.55
N SER A 449 -1.87 -17.62 -19.83
CA SER A 449 -1.52 -19.00 -20.16
C SER A 449 -2.31 -20.02 -19.32
N LEU A 450 -3.18 -19.53 -18.44
CA LEU A 450 -3.89 -20.29 -17.42
C LEU A 450 -5.35 -20.44 -17.85
N PRO A 451 -5.98 -21.59 -17.60
CA PRO A 451 -7.40 -21.79 -17.91
C PRO A 451 -8.27 -20.87 -17.07
N ASP A 452 -9.34 -20.39 -17.67
CA ASP A 452 -10.41 -19.73 -16.95
C ASP A 452 -11.22 -20.73 -16.13
N GLY A 453 -11.64 -20.31 -14.95
CA GLY A 453 -12.43 -21.13 -14.05
C GLY A 453 -12.95 -20.35 -12.85
N GLU A 454 -13.87 -20.97 -12.13
CA GLU A 454 -14.58 -20.41 -10.97
C GLU A 454 -13.84 -20.75 -9.66
N ASP A 455 -12.54 -20.47 -9.67
CA ASP A 455 -11.58 -20.75 -8.60
C ASP A 455 -10.46 -19.70 -8.68
N ILE A 456 -10.82 -18.47 -8.31
CA ILE A 456 -10.00 -17.27 -8.49
C ILE A 456 -8.78 -17.32 -7.58
N ASN A 457 -8.94 -17.88 -6.38
CA ASN A 457 -7.84 -18.01 -5.43
C ASN A 457 -6.94 -19.25 -5.66
N ARG A 458 -7.40 -20.21 -6.47
CA ARG A 458 -6.71 -21.46 -6.84
C ARG A 458 -6.47 -22.40 -5.67
N ASP A 459 -7.41 -22.46 -4.74
CA ASP A 459 -7.37 -23.39 -3.62
C ASP A 459 -8.02 -24.76 -3.92
N ASN A 460 -8.43 -24.97 -5.19
CA ASN A 460 -9.14 -26.12 -5.73
C ASN A 460 -10.60 -26.25 -5.29
N ASN A 461 -11.11 -25.36 -4.44
CA ASN A 461 -12.52 -25.27 -4.09
C ASN A 461 -13.15 -24.05 -4.76
N MET A 462 -14.48 -24.07 -4.86
CA MET A 462 -15.25 -22.90 -5.31
C MET A 462 -15.99 -22.32 -4.12
N THR A 463 -15.69 -21.06 -3.79
CA THR A 463 -16.43 -20.35 -2.76
C THR A 463 -17.82 -19.94 -3.27
N GLN A 464 -18.88 -20.48 -2.67
CA GLN A 464 -20.27 -20.11 -3.03
C GLN A 464 -20.88 -19.04 -2.13
N SER A 465 -20.27 -18.77 -0.97
CA SER A 465 -20.75 -17.72 -0.07
C SER A 465 -20.36 -16.34 -0.59
N ASP A 466 -21.29 -15.40 -0.47
CA ASP A 466 -21.10 -14.00 -0.85
C ASP A 466 -21.40 -13.12 0.38
N GLU A 467 -20.38 -12.94 1.21
CA GLU A 467 -20.43 -12.24 2.49
C GLU A 467 -19.33 -11.16 2.54
N TYR A 468 -19.72 -9.89 2.61
CA TYR A 468 -18.78 -8.79 2.44
C TYR A 468 -19.27 -7.49 3.08
N PHE A 469 -18.30 -6.61 3.32
CA PHE A 469 -18.54 -5.20 3.60
C PHE A 469 -18.57 -4.42 2.28
N GLN A 470 -19.57 -3.53 2.12
CA GLN A 470 -19.80 -2.78 0.90
C GLN A 470 -19.51 -1.29 1.11
N TYR A 471 -18.73 -0.74 0.19
CA TYR A 471 -18.36 0.67 0.11
C TYR A 471 -18.92 1.26 -1.17
N LYS A 472 -19.63 2.38 -1.08
CA LYS A 472 -20.18 3.14 -2.21
C LYS A 472 -19.40 4.43 -2.38
N VAL A 473 -18.89 4.66 -3.58
CA VAL A 473 -18.31 5.93 -4.03
C VAL A 473 -19.18 6.50 -5.13
N SER A 474 -19.63 7.74 -4.95
CA SER A 474 -20.35 8.42 -6.01
C SER A 474 -19.39 9.01 -7.03
N MET A 475 -19.62 8.77 -8.31
CA MET A 475 -18.86 9.38 -9.40
C MET A 475 -19.77 10.32 -10.16
N ARG A 476 -20.43 11.25 -9.48
CA ARG A 476 -21.20 12.32 -10.12
C ARG A 476 -20.39 13.62 -10.09
N PRO A 477 -20.38 14.45 -11.14
CA PRO A 477 -19.59 15.67 -11.15
C PRO A 477 -19.81 16.58 -9.92
N GLY A 478 -21.04 16.66 -9.42
CA GLY A 478 -21.39 17.45 -8.23
C GLY A 478 -20.86 16.91 -6.90
N ASP A 479 -20.50 15.63 -6.84
CA ASP A 479 -20.01 14.94 -5.64
C ASP A 479 -18.47 14.84 -5.61
N LEU A 480 -17.78 15.37 -6.63
CA LEU A 480 -16.32 15.36 -6.76
C LEU A 480 -15.65 16.58 -6.10
N ASN A 481 -15.97 16.81 -4.81
CA ASN A 481 -15.42 17.88 -4.00
C ASN A 481 -14.55 17.33 -2.86
N VAL A 482 -13.40 17.97 -2.60
CA VAL A 482 -12.52 17.61 -1.49
C VAL A 482 -13.26 17.77 -0.15
N GLY A 483 -13.13 16.77 0.73
CA GLY A 483 -13.79 16.71 2.03
C GLY A 483 -15.15 16.01 2.04
N GLN A 484 -15.65 15.57 0.88
CA GLN A 484 -16.88 14.79 0.73
C GLN A 484 -16.60 13.50 -0.04
N ASN A 485 -17.50 12.51 0.06
CA ASN A 485 -17.45 11.29 -0.78
C ASN A 485 -16.07 10.58 -0.74
N PHE A 486 -15.42 10.59 0.43
CA PHE A 486 -14.07 10.04 0.67
C PHE A 486 -12.92 10.72 -0.10
N ILE A 487 -13.13 11.90 -0.69
CA ILE A 487 -12.09 12.63 -1.41
C ILE A 487 -11.24 13.43 -0.41
N THR A 488 -9.94 13.12 -0.36
CA THR A 488 -8.98 13.77 0.54
C THR A 488 -8.14 14.84 -0.15
N ASP A 489 -7.91 14.71 -1.46
CA ASP A 489 -7.06 15.63 -2.21
C ASP A 489 -7.47 15.72 -3.69
N LYS A 490 -7.06 16.81 -4.35
CA LYS A 490 -7.25 17.05 -5.77
C LYS A 490 -6.03 17.76 -6.35
N VAL A 491 -5.40 17.14 -7.34
CA VAL A 491 -4.28 17.72 -8.10
C VAL A 491 -4.76 18.14 -9.48
N ILE A 492 -4.49 19.39 -9.86
CA ILE A 492 -4.73 19.90 -11.22
C ILE A 492 -3.38 20.10 -11.91
N SER A 493 -3.17 19.40 -13.02
CA SER A 493 -1.92 19.41 -13.77
C SER A 493 -2.13 19.95 -15.18
N GLN A 494 -1.24 20.84 -15.62
CA GLN A 494 -1.18 21.33 -17.00
C GLN A 494 -0.30 20.39 -17.82
N VAL A 495 -0.92 19.62 -18.71
CA VAL A 495 -0.24 18.57 -19.46
C VAL A 495 -0.04 19.00 -20.90
N LYS A 496 1.19 18.85 -21.41
CA LYS A 496 1.49 19.01 -22.83
C LYS A 496 1.20 17.70 -23.55
N LEU A 497 0.19 17.71 -24.40
CA LEU A 497 -0.29 16.56 -25.14
C LEU A 497 0.56 16.28 -26.40
N ALA A 498 0.46 15.07 -26.94
CA ALA A 498 1.20 14.63 -28.12
C ALA A 498 0.90 15.46 -29.39
N ASN A 499 -0.30 16.05 -29.48
CA ASN A 499 -0.71 16.96 -30.56
C ASN A 499 -0.15 18.39 -30.41
N GLY A 500 0.53 18.69 -29.31
CA GLY A 500 1.13 20.00 -29.03
C GLY A 500 0.27 20.93 -28.17
N ASN A 501 -1.00 20.58 -27.90
CA ASN A 501 -1.88 21.37 -27.06
C ASN A 501 -1.55 21.18 -25.57
N SER A 502 -1.87 22.19 -24.76
CA SER A 502 -1.85 22.08 -23.30
C SER A 502 -3.27 22.01 -22.75
N GLN A 503 -3.55 21.03 -21.91
CA GLN A 503 -4.86 20.87 -21.26
C GLN A 503 -4.70 20.63 -19.77
N ALA A 504 -5.62 21.18 -18.99
CA ALA A 504 -5.73 20.93 -17.56
C ALA A 504 -6.40 19.58 -17.33
N VAL A 505 -5.82 18.74 -16.48
CA VAL A 505 -6.41 17.48 -16.03
C VAL A 505 -6.46 17.45 -14.51
N SER A 506 -7.59 16.99 -13.97
CA SER A 506 -7.76 16.80 -12.53
C SER A 506 -7.57 15.33 -12.16
N TRP A 507 -6.89 15.11 -11.05
CA TRP A 507 -6.72 13.82 -10.39
C TRP A 507 -7.29 13.92 -8.98
N TYR A 508 -8.17 12.99 -8.61
CA TYR A 508 -8.82 12.95 -7.31
C TYR A 508 -8.23 11.81 -6.47
N GLN A 509 -7.85 12.10 -5.23
CA GLN A 509 -7.47 11.10 -4.24
C GLN A 509 -8.70 10.71 -3.43
N PHE A 510 -9.05 9.42 -3.46
CA PHE A 510 -10.05 8.83 -2.59
C PHE A 510 -9.36 8.00 -1.52
N ARG A 511 -9.84 8.12 -0.28
CA ARG A 511 -9.39 7.33 0.85
C ARG A 511 -10.62 6.89 1.66
N ILE A 512 -10.96 5.62 1.55
CA ILE A 512 -12.15 5.03 2.17
C ILE A 512 -11.71 4.22 3.41
N PRO A 513 -12.09 4.64 4.63
CA PRO A 513 -11.81 3.85 5.83
C PRO A 513 -12.59 2.53 5.78
N ILE A 514 -11.92 1.39 5.98
CA ILE A 514 -12.58 0.08 5.93
C ILE A 514 -13.61 -0.09 7.06
N GLY A 515 -13.44 0.59 8.19
CA GLY A 515 -14.44 0.60 9.26
C GLY A 515 -15.76 1.29 8.90
N GLN A 516 -15.79 2.13 7.85
CA GLN A 516 -16.96 2.94 7.46
C GLN A 516 -17.73 2.35 6.26
N TYR A 517 -18.01 1.05 6.29
CA TYR A 517 -18.86 0.40 5.29
C TYR A 517 -20.32 0.85 5.40
N GLN A 518 -21.03 0.94 4.26
CA GLN A 518 -22.46 1.33 4.28
C GLN A 518 -23.39 0.13 4.47
N GLN A 519 -22.95 -1.07 4.07
CA GLN A 519 -23.75 -2.27 4.21
C GLN A 519 -22.86 -3.48 4.52
N LYS A 520 -23.37 -4.34 5.39
CA LYS A 520 -22.84 -5.68 5.66
C LYS A 520 -23.75 -6.70 5.00
N VAL A 521 -23.19 -7.55 4.16
CA VAL A 521 -23.92 -8.59 3.42
C VAL A 521 -23.50 -9.95 3.94
N GLY A 522 -24.46 -10.84 4.20
CA GLY A 522 -24.20 -12.17 4.78
C GLY A 522 -23.81 -12.15 6.25
N ASN A 523 -23.15 -13.21 6.72
CA ASN A 523 -22.80 -13.41 8.13
C ASN A 523 -21.38 -12.98 8.51
N ILE A 524 -20.69 -12.21 7.66
CA ILE A 524 -19.38 -11.64 7.99
C ILE A 524 -19.45 -10.80 9.28
N GLN A 525 -18.43 -10.91 10.14
CA GLN A 525 -18.41 -10.25 11.45
C GLN A 525 -17.31 -9.21 11.58
N ASP A 526 -16.12 -9.53 11.09
CA ASP A 526 -14.90 -8.77 11.32
C ASP A 526 -13.98 -8.81 10.10
N PHE A 527 -12.83 -8.15 10.18
CA PHE A 527 -11.87 -8.04 9.07
C PHE A 527 -10.73 -9.08 9.15
N LYS A 528 -10.89 -10.15 9.93
CA LYS A 528 -9.84 -11.17 10.10
C LYS A 528 -9.70 -12.15 8.93
N SER A 529 -10.72 -12.22 8.06
CA SER A 529 -10.75 -13.17 6.93
C SER A 529 -11.31 -12.52 5.67
N ILE A 530 -10.59 -11.54 5.12
CA ILE A 530 -10.90 -10.90 3.85
C ILE A 530 -10.15 -11.62 2.73
N ARG A 531 -10.87 -12.41 1.92
CA ARG A 531 -10.27 -13.24 0.86
C ARG A 531 -10.31 -12.59 -0.52
N PHE A 532 -11.31 -11.76 -0.77
CA PHE A 532 -11.57 -11.18 -2.08
C PHE A 532 -11.87 -9.69 -2.01
N PHE A 533 -11.54 -9.03 -3.11
CA PHE A 533 -11.88 -7.65 -3.39
C PHE A 533 -12.65 -7.61 -4.70
N ARG A 534 -13.89 -7.11 -4.69
CA ARG A 534 -14.72 -6.89 -5.90
C ARG A 534 -14.93 -5.41 -6.11
N MET A 535 -14.77 -4.96 -7.36
CA MET A 535 -15.19 -3.64 -7.80
C MET A 535 -16.33 -3.79 -8.81
N PHE A 536 -17.39 -3.00 -8.69
CA PHE A 536 -18.46 -2.98 -9.68
C PHE A 536 -19.04 -1.58 -9.86
N MET A 537 -19.66 -1.37 -11.02
CA MET A 537 -20.19 -0.07 -11.45
C MET A 537 -21.65 -0.21 -11.84
N THR A 538 -22.49 0.77 -11.48
CA THR A 538 -23.91 0.81 -11.84
C THR A 538 -24.43 2.26 -11.82
N ASN A 539 -25.69 2.47 -12.22
CA ASN A 539 -26.35 3.77 -12.24
C ASN A 539 -25.73 4.82 -13.19
N PHE A 540 -24.90 4.39 -14.13
CA PHE A 540 -24.40 5.24 -15.21
C PHE A 540 -25.41 5.30 -16.35
N ALA A 541 -25.62 6.49 -16.91
CA ALA A 541 -26.45 6.67 -18.10
C ALA A 541 -25.68 6.44 -19.40
N ASP A 542 -24.35 6.58 -19.37
CA ASP A 542 -23.46 6.53 -20.52
C ASP A 542 -22.08 5.97 -20.14
N THR A 543 -21.22 5.72 -21.14
CA THR A 543 -19.89 5.14 -20.93
C THR A 543 -19.03 6.00 -19.99
N ALA A 544 -18.44 5.35 -18.99
CA ALA A 544 -17.50 5.95 -18.05
C ALA A 544 -16.13 5.28 -18.20
N VAL A 545 -15.06 6.07 -18.26
CA VAL A 545 -13.67 5.58 -18.30
C VAL A 545 -12.93 6.14 -17.09
N MET A 546 -12.51 5.27 -16.19
CA MET A 546 -11.80 5.62 -14.97
C MET A 546 -10.38 5.09 -15.05
N ARG A 547 -9.40 5.99 -14.89
CA ARG A 547 -7.98 5.64 -14.95
C ARG A 547 -7.37 5.79 -13.57
N PHE A 548 -6.97 4.69 -12.97
CA PHE A 548 -6.44 4.64 -11.62
C PHE A 548 -4.90 4.68 -11.67
N ALA A 549 -4.32 5.82 -11.26
CA ALA A 549 -2.88 5.99 -11.07
C ALA A 549 -2.35 5.17 -9.88
N LYS A 550 -3.18 5.03 -8.84
CA LYS A 550 -2.99 4.11 -7.71
C LYS A 550 -4.34 3.48 -7.39
N LEU A 551 -4.34 2.21 -6.99
CA LEU A 551 -5.45 1.52 -6.34
C LEU A 551 -4.81 0.53 -5.38
N GLN A 552 -4.98 0.74 -4.09
CA GLN A 552 -4.16 0.07 -3.08
C GLN A 552 -4.87 -0.02 -1.73
N LEU A 553 -4.49 -1.01 -0.93
CA LEU A 553 -4.85 -1.08 0.48
C LEU A 553 -3.73 -0.46 1.31
N ILE A 554 -4.10 0.38 2.26
CA ILE A 554 -3.16 1.09 3.12
C ILE A 554 -3.12 0.43 4.49
N ARG A 555 -1.94 -0.05 4.86
CA ARG A 555 -1.59 -0.52 6.20
C ARG A 555 -0.91 0.60 6.96
N GLY A 556 -1.37 0.87 8.19
CA GLY A 556 -0.69 1.77 9.12
C GLY A 556 0.18 0.99 10.12
N GLU A 557 1.30 1.53 10.55
CA GLU A 557 2.00 1.03 11.75
C GLU A 557 1.45 1.66 13.03
N TRP A 558 0.94 2.89 12.92
CA TRP A 558 0.25 3.60 14.00
C TRP A 558 -1.23 3.20 14.04
N ARG A 559 -1.73 2.92 15.24
CA ARG A 559 -3.11 2.47 15.50
C ARG A 559 -3.89 3.56 16.22
N GLU A 560 -5.16 3.67 15.90
CA GLU A 560 -6.10 4.52 16.63
C GLU A 560 -6.31 3.97 18.05
N TYR A 561 -6.07 4.80 19.06
CA TYR A 561 -6.42 4.46 20.43
C TYR A 561 -7.90 4.74 20.69
N ASN A 562 -8.62 3.75 21.20
CA ASN A 562 -10.06 3.83 21.51
C ASN A 562 -10.96 4.17 20.30
N ALA A 563 -10.69 3.60 19.12
CA ALA A 563 -11.50 3.81 17.92
C ALA A 563 -12.99 3.42 18.10
N THR A 564 -13.26 2.42 18.94
CA THR A 564 -14.62 1.95 19.27
C THR A 564 -15.31 2.78 20.35
N ASN A 565 -14.63 3.81 20.89
CA ASN A 565 -15.16 4.77 21.86
C ASN A 565 -15.75 4.09 23.11
N THR A 566 -14.98 3.17 23.69
CA THR A 566 -15.27 2.49 24.96
C THR A 566 -14.92 3.38 26.15
N ALA A 567 -15.70 3.26 27.23
CA ALA A 567 -15.56 4.06 28.45
C ALA A 567 -14.22 3.82 29.16
N ASP A 568 -13.74 2.58 29.16
CA ASP A 568 -12.53 2.17 29.87
C ASP A 568 -11.25 2.67 29.19
N GLN A 569 -11.33 3.15 27.94
CA GLN A 569 -10.19 3.62 27.14
C GLN A 569 -10.26 5.13 26.83
N VAL A 570 -11.05 5.88 27.59
CA VAL A 570 -11.16 7.33 27.42
C VAL A 570 -9.90 8.02 27.97
N ILE A 571 -9.35 8.94 27.18
CA ILE A 571 -8.36 9.91 27.66
C ILE A 571 -9.14 11.17 28.06
N VAL A 572 -9.15 11.47 29.34
CA VAL A 572 -9.85 12.64 29.89
C VAL A 572 -8.99 13.28 30.97
N ASP A 573 -9.13 14.59 31.12
CA ASP A 573 -8.57 15.33 32.24
C ASP A 573 -9.06 14.71 33.57
N PRO A 574 -8.14 14.30 34.46
CA PRO A 574 -8.49 13.76 35.78
C PRO A 574 -9.39 14.66 36.64
N ALA A 575 -9.47 15.97 36.35
CA ALA A 575 -10.33 16.92 37.03
C ALA A 575 -11.82 16.81 36.65
N LEU A 576 -12.17 16.14 35.54
CA LEU A 576 -13.55 16.01 35.07
C LEU A 576 -14.27 14.77 35.65
N PRO A 577 -15.55 14.87 36.05
CA PRO A 577 -16.31 13.72 36.54
C PRO A 577 -16.85 12.81 35.41
N ALA A 578 -16.83 11.50 35.70
CA ALA A 578 -17.36 10.36 34.92
C ALA A 578 -16.77 10.12 33.52
N LEU A 579 -16.17 8.93 33.36
CA LEU A 579 -15.62 8.31 32.14
C LEU A 579 -16.74 7.97 31.13
N THR A 580 -17.47 8.98 30.66
CA THR A 580 -18.39 8.78 29.53
C THR A 580 -17.64 8.98 28.22
N PRO A 581 -17.82 8.10 27.22
CA PRO A 581 -17.26 8.33 25.90
C PRO A 581 -17.79 9.64 25.30
N ASP A 582 -16.91 10.45 24.71
CA ASP A 582 -17.30 11.75 24.13
C ASP A 582 -17.91 11.65 22.72
N ASN A 583 -17.83 10.46 22.09
CA ASN A 583 -18.23 10.21 20.70
C ASN A 583 -17.42 11.02 19.69
N SER A 584 -16.22 11.49 20.05
CA SER A 584 -15.29 12.06 19.07
C SER A 584 -14.74 10.96 18.18
N ILE A 585 -14.45 11.30 16.93
CA ILE A 585 -13.93 10.38 15.92
C ILE A 585 -12.46 10.71 15.70
N ILE A 586 -11.60 9.70 15.72
CA ILE A 586 -10.20 9.80 15.32
C ILE A 586 -10.02 9.12 13.96
N GLU A 587 -9.15 9.67 13.13
CA GLU A 587 -8.68 9.06 11.88
C GLU A 587 -7.16 9.23 11.80
N VAL A 588 -6.44 8.12 11.68
CA VAL A 588 -4.97 8.11 11.61
C VAL A 588 -4.50 7.78 10.20
N SER A 589 -3.65 8.63 9.63
CA SER A 589 -3.12 8.45 8.28
C SER A 589 -1.72 9.06 8.14
N THR A 590 -1.20 9.18 6.91
CA THR A 590 0.05 9.89 6.63
C THR A 590 -0.16 10.97 5.58
N VAL A 591 0.65 12.02 5.68
CA VAL A 591 0.83 13.08 4.67
C VAL A 591 2.29 13.11 4.25
N ASN A 592 2.55 13.35 2.97
CA ASN A 592 3.91 13.32 2.45
C ASN A 592 4.15 14.35 1.35
N ILE A 593 5.42 14.63 1.08
CA ILE A 593 5.79 15.68 0.11
C ILE A 593 5.46 15.31 -1.33
N GLU A 594 5.54 14.03 -1.71
CA GLU A 594 5.30 13.58 -3.08
C GLU A 594 3.82 13.64 -3.48
N GLU A 595 2.92 13.25 -2.58
CA GLU A 595 1.47 13.18 -2.80
C GLU A 595 0.74 14.43 -2.35
N ASN A 596 1.13 15.02 -1.21
CA ASN A 596 0.38 16.08 -0.53
C ASN A 596 1.11 17.44 -0.53
N GLY A 597 2.22 17.58 -1.27
CA GLY A 597 2.93 18.86 -1.37
C GLY A 597 2.13 19.98 -2.06
N LYS A 598 1.00 19.67 -2.72
CA LYS A 598 0.06 20.66 -3.28
C LYS A 598 -1.31 20.65 -2.62
N ARG A 599 -1.46 19.94 -1.51
CA ARG A 599 -2.72 19.83 -0.77
C ARG A 599 -3.22 21.22 -0.37
N SER A 600 -4.53 21.40 -0.39
CA SER A 600 -5.23 22.62 0.06
C SER A 600 -6.02 22.33 1.35
N PRO A 601 -6.08 23.25 2.34
CA PRO A 601 -5.59 24.64 2.29
C PRO A 601 -4.11 24.82 2.64
N ILE A 602 -3.46 23.81 3.22
CA ILE A 602 -2.04 23.87 3.61
C ILE A 602 -1.30 22.70 2.98
N PRO A 603 -0.26 22.96 2.16
CA PRO A 603 0.55 21.92 1.55
C PRO A 603 1.48 21.29 2.57
N TYR A 604 1.87 20.04 2.33
CA TYR A 604 2.96 19.44 3.09
C TYR A 604 4.32 20.01 2.65
N VAL A 605 5.07 20.56 3.60
CA VAL A 605 6.46 21.00 3.40
C VAL A 605 7.34 20.32 4.44
N THR A 606 8.58 19.99 4.08
CA THR A 606 9.54 19.39 5.03
C THR A 606 9.80 20.34 6.20
N PRO A 607 9.84 19.85 7.46
CA PRO A 607 10.14 20.69 8.62
C PRO A 607 11.49 21.43 8.49
N PRO A 608 11.60 22.66 9.03
CA PRO A 608 12.85 23.41 9.02
C PRO A 608 14.03 22.61 9.58
N GLY A 609 15.16 22.60 8.86
CA GLY A 609 16.38 21.89 9.28
C GLY A 609 16.41 20.39 8.97
N ILE A 610 15.29 19.80 8.56
CA ILE A 610 15.23 18.43 8.04
C ILE A 610 15.49 18.45 6.54
N VAL A 611 16.33 17.53 6.08
CA VAL A 611 16.66 17.36 4.66
C VAL A 611 16.19 16.00 4.18
N ARG A 612 15.54 15.99 3.01
CA ARG A 612 15.15 14.73 2.36
C ARG A 612 16.37 13.87 2.11
N GLU A 613 16.25 12.59 2.42
CA GLU A 613 17.30 11.62 2.19
C GLU A 613 17.61 11.48 0.69
N ARG A 614 18.86 11.17 0.37
CA ARG A 614 19.27 10.87 -1.00
C ARG A 614 19.23 9.38 -1.21
N ASP A 615 18.67 8.98 -2.34
CA ASP A 615 18.71 7.59 -2.79
C ASP A 615 20.08 7.29 -3.42
N TYR A 616 20.93 6.60 -2.66
CA TYR A 616 22.26 6.16 -3.09
C TYR A 616 22.24 4.88 -3.95
N SER A 617 21.08 4.25 -4.14
CA SER A 617 20.95 3.09 -5.04
C SER A 617 21.03 3.50 -6.51
N ASN A 618 20.72 4.76 -6.81
CA ASN A 618 20.75 5.29 -8.17
C ASN A 618 22.15 5.69 -8.60
N TYR A 619 22.48 5.46 -9.87
CA TYR A 619 23.81 5.68 -10.44
C TYR A 619 24.40 7.08 -10.19
N ARG A 620 23.54 8.12 -10.14
CA ARG A 620 23.94 9.51 -9.88
C ARG A 620 23.76 9.97 -8.43
N GLY A 621 23.01 9.23 -7.61
CA GLY A 621 22.75 9.57 -6.20
C GLY A 621 22.13 10.95 -5.96
N ASP A 622 21.46 11.52 -6.97
CA ASP A 622 20.92 12.89 -6.98
C ASP A 622 19.42 12.96 -6.70
N THR A 623 18.72 11.82 -6.70
CA THR A 623 17.30 11.70 -6.36
C THR A 623 17.08 11.71 -4.86
N GLN A 624 16.05 12.43 -4.43
CA GLN A 624 15.61 12.50 -3.05
C GLN A 624 14.46 11.52 -2.79
N LEU A 625 14.53 10.81 -1.67
CA LEU A 625 13.46 9.95 -1.17
C LEU A 625 12.28 10.79 -0.67
N ASN A 626 11.14 10.14 -0.44
CA ASN A 626 9.97 10.78 0.13
C ASN A 626 10.26 11.33 1.54
N GLU A 627 9.42 12.24 1.99
CA GLU A 627 9.39 12.73 3.37
C GLU A 627 7.95 12.74 3.84
N GLN A 628 7.65 12.13 4.99
CA GLN A 628 6.28 12.01 5.47
C GLN A 628 6.11 12.30 6.95
N SER A 629 4.86 12.49 7.36
CA SER A 629 4.46 12.68 8.75
C SER A 629 3.17 11.94 9.04
N LEU A 630 2.98 11.57 10.31
CA LEU A 630 1.70 11.10 10.80
C LEU A 630 0.66 12.24 10.75
N SER A 631 -0.54 11.92 10.26
CA SER A 631 -1.70 12.82 10.27
C SER A 631 -2.78 12.23 11.16
N VAL A 632 -3.13 12.95 12.22
CA VAL A 632 -4.17 12.56 13.17
C VAL A 632 -5.31 13.56 13.05
N THR A 633 -6.42 13.13 12.47
CA THR A 633 -7.61 13.96 12.29
C THR A 633 -8.61 13.63 13.38
N VAL A 634 -9.03 14.63 14.16
CA VAL A 634 -10.02 14.45 15.23
C VAL A 634 -11.25 15.29 14.96
N LYS A 635 -12.43 14.69 15.08
CA LYS A 635 -13.73 15.34 14.85
C LYS A 635 -14.58 15.25 16.11
N ASN A 636 -15.29 16.35 16.46
CA ASN A 636 -16.20 16.44 17.60
C ASN A 636 -15.55 16.16 18.97
N LEU A 637 -14.29 16.57 19.16
CA LEU A 637 -13.60 16.45 20.45
C LEU A 637 -14.28 17.33 21.50
N ARG A 638 -14.59 16.77 22.67
CA ARG A 638 -15.12 17.54 23.80
C ARG A 638 -14.00 18.18 24.61
N ASP A 639 -14.33 19.27 25.30
CA ASP A 639 -13.39 19.94 26.19
C ASP A 639 -12.92 18.99 27.31
N GLY A 640 -11.60 19.00 27.56
CA GLY A 640 -10.92 18.09 28.49
C GLY A 640 -10.80 16.62 28.04
N TYR A 641 -11.19 16.27 26.81
CA TYR A 641 -11.00 14.94 26.24
C TYR A 641 -9.82 14.88 25.27
N GLY A 642 -9.18 13.72 25.18
CA GLY A 642 -8.07 13.44 24.28
C GLY A 642 -8.31 12.25 23.35
N ARG A 643 -7.66 12.28 22.20
CA ARG A 643 -7.52 11.14 21.27
C ARG A 643 -6.06 10.96 20.94
N ALA A 644 -5.65 9.71 20.72
CA ALA A 644 -4.26 9.37 20.46
C ALA A 644 -4.14 8.32 19.35
N ALA A 645 -3.03 8.37 18.64
CA ALA A 645 -2.51 7.23 17.91
C ALA A 645 -1.40 6.58 18.75
N PHE A 646 -1.20 5.27 18.64
CA PHE A 646 -0.13 4.57 19.34
C PHE A 646 0.58 3.57 18.44
N LYS A 647 1.85 3.31 18.77
CA LYS A 647 2.68 2.26 18.19
C LYS A 647 3.43 1.59 19.32
N THR A 648 3.49 0.27 19.29
CA THR A 648 4.30 -0.49 20.24
C THR A 648 5.73 -0.56 19.72
N ALA A 649 6.69 -0.06 20.50
CA ALA A 649 8.11 -0.10 20.17
C ALA A 649 8.94 -0.36 21.44
N TYR A 650 10.16 -0.85 21.25
CA TYR A 650 11.15 -0.97 22.31
C TYR A 650 12.26 0.05 22.06
N SER A 651 12.49 0.94 23.01
CA SER A 651 13.53 1.98 22.90
C SER A 651 14.10 2.30 24.27
N ASP A 652 15.42 2.50 24.32
CA ASP A 652 16.14 2.85 25.54
C ASP A 652 16.67 4.28 25.47
N PHE A 653 15.99 5.20 26.14
CA PHE A 653 16.30 6.62 26.10
C PHE A 653 17.41 7.06 27.08
N ARG A 654 17.98 6.14 27.89
CA ARG A 654 18.89 6.52 28.99
C ARG A 654 20.19 7.17 28.55
N SER A 655 20.63 6.91 27.32
CA SER A 655 21.82 7.54 26.73
C SER A 655 21.54 8.93 26.15
N TYR A 656 20.28 9.34 26.11
CA TYR A 656 19.80 10.58 25.51
C TYR A 656 19.45 11.62 26.57
N LYS A 657 19.46 12.89 26.16
CA LYS A 657 19.10 14.03 27.03
C LYS A 657 17.78 14.67 26.64
N HIS A 658 17.54 14.80 25.34
CA HIS A 658 16.36 15.44 24.79
C HIS A 658 15.58 14.46 23.92
N LEU A 659 14.27 14.64 23.89
CA LEU A 659 13.37 14.03 22.91
C LEU A 659 12.64 15.15 22.18
N GLU A 660 12.82 15.21 20.86
CA GLU A 660 12.30 16.30 20.03
C GLU A 660 11.29 15.77 19.01
N MET A 661 10.20 16.51 18.78
CA MET A 661 9.17 16.21 17.78
C MET A 661 8.62 17.50 17.15
N TYR A 662 8.51 17.50 15.82
CA TYR A 662 7.87 18.57 15.06
C TYR A 662 6.35 18.35 15.04
N ILE A 663 5.58 19.39 15.34
CA ILE A 663 4.12 19.31 15.36
C ILE A 663 3.53 20.45 14.54
N HIS A 664 2.60 20.10 13.66
CA HIS A 664 1.77 21.02 12.89
C HIS A 664 0.31 20.85 13.33
N ALA A 665 -0.42 21.98 13.42
CA ALA A 665 -1.83 21.98 13.73
C ALA A 665 -2.60 22.87 12.74
N GLU A 666 -3.70 22.34 12.20
CA GLU A 666 -4.57 23.02 11.24
C GLU A 666 -6.05 22.72 11.54
N ALA A 667 -6.94 23.61 11.10
CA ALA A 667 -8.37 23.41 11.21
C ALA A 667 -8.94 22.59 10.03
N ILE A 668 -9.92 21.75 10.32
CA ILE A 668 -10.62 20.93 9.31
C ILE A 668 -11.73 21.78 8.65
N ASN A 669 -11.87 21.70 7.33
CA ASN A 669 -12.98 22.31 6.56
C ASN A 669 -13.22 23.81 6.84
N ASN A 670 -12.15 24.59 7.06
CA ASN A 670 -12.21 26.01 7.42
C ASN A 670 -13.06 26.31 8.67
N GLN A 671 -13.18 25.35 9.60
CA GLN A 671 -13.70 25.65 10.93
C GLN A 671 -12.78 26.63 11.66
N ILE A 672 -13.34 27.40 12.59
CA ILE A 672 -12.56 28.34 13.40
C ILE A 672 -11.95 27.55 14.55
N LEU A 673 -10.62 27.50 14.59
CA LEU A 673 -9.83 26.94 15.69
C LEU A 673 -8.80 27.99 16.10
N ASN A 674 -8.78 28.38 17.38
CA ASN A 674 -7.87 29.40 17.88
C ASN A 674 -6.60 28.77 18.47
N ASN A 675 -5.58 29.60 18.65
CA ASN A 675 -4.37 29.18 19.36
C ASN A 675 -4.71 28.77 20.79
N ASN A 676 -4.12 27.66 21.23
CA ASN A 676 -4.30 27.04 22.54
C ASN A 676 -5.68 26.41 22.79
N ASP A 677 -6.57 26.33 21.79
CA ASP A 677 -7.83 25.58 21.92
C ASP A 677 -7.58 24.06 21.99
N VAL A 678 -6.43 23.60 21.48
CA VAL A 678 -6.00 22.20 21.52
C VAL A 678 -4.55 22.09 21.97
N ALA A 679 -4.21 20.97 22.59
CA ALA A 679 -2.86 20.63 23.00
C ALA A 679 -2.42 19.30 22.36
N ALA A 680 -1.15 19.19 22.01
CA ALA A 680 -0.52 17.92 21.72
C ALA A 680 -0.04 17.28 23.01
N PHE A 681 -0.08 15.95 23.07
CA PHE A 681 0.55 15.22 24.15
C PHE A 681 1.30 13.99 23.63
N LEU A 682 2.35 13.61 24.33
CA LEU A 682 3.14 12.42 24.07
C LEU A 682 3.14 11.53 25.32
N ARG A 683 2.69 10.28 25.17
CA ARG A 683 2.77 9.25 26.21
C ARG A 683 3.86 8.24 25.89
N ILE A 684 4.73 7.99 26.87
CA ILE A 684 5.79 6.97 26.79
C ILE A 684 5.71 6.12 28.06
N GLY A 685 5.59 4.80 27.90
CA GLY A 685 5.33 3.91 29.02
C GLY A 685 5.27 2.44 28.63
N THR A 686 5.00 1.59 29.61
CA THR A 686 4.74 0.17 29.37
C THR A 686 3.30 -0.08 28.90
N ASP A 687 2.40 0.86 29.17
CA ASP A 687 1.02 0.84 28.70
C ASP A 687 0.47 2.27 28.51
N ASN A 688 -0.77 2.37 28.03
CA ASN A 688 -1.41 3.64 27.69
C ASN A 688 -2.27 4.25 28.83
N GLN A 689 -2.43 3.56 29.97
CA GLN A 689 -3.46 3.87 30.97
C GLN A 689 -2.96 3.99 32.40
N ASP A 690 -2.02 3.14 32.82
CA ASP A 690 -1.59 3.00 34.20
C ASP A 690 -0.13 3.39 34.39
N ASN A 691 0.73 3.07 33.41
CA ASN A 691 2.18 3.17 33.54
C ASN A 691 2.81 3.95 32.38
N TYR A 692 2.69 5.27 32.44
CA TYR A 692 3.23 6.19 31.44
C TYR A 692 3.81 7.47 32.06
N TYR A 693 4.68 8.12 31.28
CA TYR A 693 4.94 9.55 31.37
C TYR A 693 4.16 10.26 30.27
N GLU A 694 3.52 11.37 30.60
CA GLU A 694 2.84 12.23 29.64
C GLU A 694 3.48 13.62 29.66
N TYR A 695 3.75 14.15 28.47
CA TYR A 695 4.13 15.55 28.28
C TYR A 695 3.06 16.22 27.42
N VAL A 696 2.54 17.37 27.85
CA VAL A 696 1.43 18.09 27.20
C VAL A 696 1.89 19.50 26.84
N MET A 697 1.58 19.95 25.62
CA MET A 697 1.95 21.27 25.11
C MET A 697 0.79 21.89 24.31
N PRO A 698 0.34 23.13 24.62
CA PRO A 698 -0.69 23.81 23.85
C PRO A 698 -0.18 24.16 22.44
N LEU A 699 -1.05 24.05 21.43
CA LEU A 699 -0.69 24.23 20.03
C LEU A 699 -1.12 25.60 19.48
N ARG A 700 -0.30 26.14 18.59
CA ARG A 700 -0.64 27.26 17.71
C ARG A 700 -1.15 26.73 16.37
N ILE A 701 -2.22 27.34 15.88
CA ILE A 701 -2.89 26.93 14.66
C ILE A 701 -2.29 27.65 13.46
N THR A 702 -1.97 26.88 12.43
CA THR A 702 -1.44 27.41 11.18
C THR A 702 -2.54 28.10 10.38
N THR A 703 -2.26 29.30 9.87
CA THR A 703 -3.23 30.03 9.05
C THR A 703 -3.38 29.36 7.67
N PRO A 704 -4.62 29.13 7.18
CA PRO A 704 -4.87 28.56 5.85
C PRO A 704 -4.16 29.32 4.73
N GLY A 705 -3.66 28.61 3.72
CA GLY A 705 -2.95 29.19 2.57
C GLY A 705 -1.47 29.49 2.78
N THR A 706 -0.95 29.27 4.00
CA THR A 706 0.49 29.36 4.29
C THR A 706 1.26 28.29 3.52
N THR A 707 2.39 28.68 2.93
CA THR A 707 3.37 27.77 2.30
C THR A 707 4.77 27.88 2.92
N ASP A 708 4.91 28.68 3.97
CA ASP A 708 6.17 28.92 4.68
C ASP A 708 6.45 27.77 5.68
N PRO A 709 7.57 27.03 5.55
CA PRO A 709 7.92 25.96 6.47
C PRO A 709 7.96 26.36 7.95
N ASP A 710 8.47 27.55 8.27
CA ASP A 710 8.57 28.02 9.66
C ASP A 710 7.22 28.43 10.25
N ALA A 711 6.22 28.68 9.40
CA ALA A 711 4.85 28.96 9.83
C ALA A 711 3.99 27.68 9.90
N ILE A 712 4.26 26.68 9.07
CA ILE A 712 3.61 25.36 9.10
C ILE A 712 4.11 24.54 10.29
N TRP A 713 5.42 24.59 10.56
CA TRP A 713 6.09 23.92 11.67
C TRP A 713 6.66 24.97 12.64
N PRO A 714 5.79 25.74 13.32
CA PRO A 714 6.25 26.84 14.15
C PRO A 714 7.07 26.33 15.33
N GLU A 715 8.11 27.08 15.71
CA GLU A 715 8.94 26.75 16.88
C GLU A 715 8.12 26.60 18.17
N ALA A 716 7.01 27.35 18.29
CA ALA A 716 6.08 27.22 19.42
C ALA A 716 5.35 25.86 19.49
N ASN A 717 5.31 25.10 18.39
CA ASN A 717 4.78 23.74 18.35
C ASN A 717 5.89 22.68 18.29
N ARG A 718 7.16 23.06 18.45
CA ARG A 718 8.26 22.09 18.55
C ARG A 718 8.29 21.54 19.99
N MET A 719 7.93 20.27 20.13
CA MET A 719 7.99 19.58 21.42
C MET A 719 9.43 19.14 21.67
N ASP A 720 10.16 19.87 22.52
CA ASP A 720 11.53 19.54 22.96
C ASP A 720 11.49 19.22 24.46
N ILE A 721 11.60 17.94 24.79
CA ILE A 721 11.47 17.43 26.15
C ILE A 721 12.85 17.10 26.70
N ASP A 722 13.28 17.79 27.75
CA ASP A 722 14.40 17.34 28.57
C ASP A 722 13.99 16.08 29.35
N LEU A 723 14.62 14.95 29.04
CA LEU A 723 14.32 13.65 29.65
C LEU A 723 14.58 13.63 31.17
N LEU A 724 15.36 14.58 31.69
CA LEU A 724 15.51 14.77 33.14
C LEU A 724 14.18 15.17 33.80
N LEU A 725 13.27 15.85 33.08
CA LEU A 725 11.96 16.22 33.59
C LEU A 725 11.14 15.00 34.00
N PHE A 726 11.18 13.90 33.24
CA PHE A 726 10.50 12.66 33.63
C PHE A 726 11.07 12.05 34.91
N GLN A 727 12.39 12.13 35.12
CA GLN A 727 13.01 11.68 36.36
C GLN A 727 12.59 12.56 37.53
N ASN A 728 12.61 13.88 37.35
CA ASN A 728 12.20 14.85 38.37
C ASN A 728 10.72 14.69 38.73
N ALA A 729 9.83 14.54 37.75
CA ALA A 729 8.41 14.28 37.94
C ALA A 729 8.18 12.99 38.73
N LYS A 730 8.91 11.90 38.42
CA LYS A 730 8.83 10.64 39.17
C LYS A 730 9.32 10.78 40.60
N LEU A 731 10.42 11.48 40.83
CA LEU A 731 10.94 11.75 42.17
C LEU A 731 9.95 12.60 42.99
N ALA A 732 9.40 13.65 42.39
CA ALA A 732 8.38 14.51 42.99
C ALA A 732 7.12 13.72 43.36
N ARG A 733 6.63 12.86 42.44
CA ARG A 733 5.50 11.96 42.68
C ARG A 733 5.75 11.02 43.86
N ASN A 734 6.95 10.46 43.98
CA ASN A 734 7.29 9.50 45.04
C ASN A 734 7.33 10.14 46.44
N VAL A 735 7.54 11.45 46.55
CA VAL A 735 7.51 12.19 47.83
C VAL A 735 6.19 12.94 48.05
N ALA A 736 5.33 13.02 47.03
CA ALA A 736 4.05 13.69 47.11
C ALA A 736 3.10 12.99 48.09
N LYS A 737 2.28 13.80 48.76
CA LYS A 737 1.27 13.35 49.72
C LYS A 737 -0.07 14.00 49.42
N GLN A 738 -1.14 13.26 49.66
CA GLN A 738 -2.50 13.80 49.65
C GLN A 738 -2.71 14.75 50.84
N ALA A 739 -3.79 15.54 50.79
CA ALA A 739 -4.17 16.47 51.87
C ALA A 739 -4.37 15.78 53.25
N ASN A 740 -4.64 14.47 53.27
CA ASN A 740 -4.76 13.64 54.47
C ASN A 740 -3.41 13.09 54.99
N GLY A 741 -2.28 13.46 54.38
CA GLY A 741 -0.94 13.03 54.75
C GLY A 741 -0.52 11.65 54.22
N GLN A 742 -1.39 10.93 53.50
CA GLN A 742 -1.05 9.66 52.87
C GLN A 742 -0.15 9.85 51.64
N PRO A 743 0.71 8.87 51.29
CA PRO A 743 1.46 8.90 50.04
C PRO A 743 0.55 9.06 48.82
N TRP A 744 1.05 9.72 47.77
CA TRP A 744 0.31 9.84 46.52
C TRP A 744 -0.06 8.45 45.96
N PRO A 745 -1.34 8.19 45.60
CA PRO A 745 -1.76 6.90 45.07
C PRO A 745 -0.98 6.51 43.80
N ILE A 746 -0.85 5.21 43.55
CA ILE A 746 -0.18 4.72 42.33
C ILE A 746 -1.06 4.74 41.10
N ASN A 747 -2.38 4.69 41.30
CA ASN A 747 -3.40 4.67 40.25
C ASN A 747 -3.98 6.06 39.95
N VAL A 748 -3.35 7.14 40.41
CA VAL A 748 -3.78 8.51 40.16
C VAL A 748 -2.64 9.27 39.49
N PRO A 749 -2.84 9.84 38.29
CA PRO A 749 -1.83 10.65 37.61
C PRO A 749 -1.31 11.77 38.52
N PHE A 750 0.01 11.99 38.48
CA PHE A 750 0.66 13.09 39.20
C PHE A 750 1.11 14.14 38.19
N THR A 751 0.61 15.36 38.33
CA THR A 751 1.00 16.48 37.47
C THR A 751 2.24 17.18 38.00
N TYR A 752 3.25 17.33 37.14
CA TYR A 752 4.46 18.10 37.41
C TYR A 752 4.55 19.23 36.38
N SER A 753 4.78 20.46 36.83
CA SER A 753 4.96 21.63 35.96
C SER A 753 6.45 21.97 35.89
N ASP A 754 6.94 22.21 34.68
CA ASP A 754 8.33 22.54 34.36
C ASP A 754 8.66 24.04 34.49
N GLY A 755 7.66 24.89 34.79
CA GLY A 755 7.83 26.32 35.11
C GLY A 755 7.07 27.22 34.17
#